data_AF-E1VNE6-F1
#
_entry.id   AF-E1VNE6-F1
#
_cell.length_a   1.000
_cell.length_b   1.000
_cell.length_c   1.000
_cell.angle_alpha   90.00
_cell.angle_beta   90.00
_cell.angle_gamma   90.00
#
_symmetry.space_group_name_H-M   'P 1'
#
loop_
_entity.id
_entity.type
_entity.pdbx_description
1 polymer ?
#
loop_
_entity_poly.entity_id
_entity_poly.type
_entity_poly.pdbx_seq_one_letter_code
_entity_poly.pdbx_strand_id
1 'polypeptide(L)'
;MAGRIPDQFIDDLLSRVDLVALIDRHLPLKRSGRNFTRCCPFHQEKTPSFSVSPEKQFYYCFGCGASGNAVSFLMDYSHLSFVEAIESLAKSIGAEVPRDEQQHPKGPDLRPLYQILEQARAFFSAQLKKSRERERALGYLRKRQLDAEIIERFQLGYAPPGWDNLISALGTSSQAKALLLQTGMVVQSQQEHTPSQQARSYDRFRDRIMFPIRDASGRTIAFGGRVLGDEKPKYLNSPETPVFHKGKTLYGFYEARQARGKLERFIVVEGYMDVIALAQSGITCAVATLGTACTREHVETLFRIVDEVVFCFDGDRAGRAAAWRALENTLPAMREGRTARFHFLPDGEDPDTQVRKDGPELFLAQLQKALPLPEYLFDHLMGELNIQTLDGRAKLAHLALPLIEQLPKGVLQELMIDRLAELVRMSRSSLESMVKRAAPEPPSTSGHSQVRAPQKEPANDRANVHHKPTPSTSAPSTSLSSDPSLQSSHEYDADLQGYADMQGYADLQNYADRPNYDLETGGYGPNVQSHPSDVRGTLPEAYPYERERDSAPAPRRHSKQNRFEDRRGERQGKYDRRWPDKATAPAGAPVVSLVDATIRSLLQRPNQAAELVVPSEIHELSQPHVGLLLQLLEYLAEYPQASIANLLGRWHATDDGAHLAALAAHEFIHAGEPLQNELGDALQKLHLMQVEQELDALINANIPDTKRLRELLHLKQQLSTFKH
;
A
#
# COMPACT_ATOMS: atom_id res chain seq x y z
N MET A 1 -3.31 -2.87 17.65
CA MET A 1 -2.08 -3.63 17.32
C MET A 1 -2.22 -4.97 18.02
N ALA A 2 -2.06 -6.09 17.31
CA ALA A 2 -2.03 -7.40 17.95
C ALA A 2 -0.79 -7.49 18.84
N GLY A 3 -0.89 -8.12 20.01
CA GLY A 3 0.26 -8.32 20.91
C GLY A 3 1.42 -8.97 20.16
N ARG A 4 2.65 -8.58 20.51
CA ARG A 4 3.87 -9.12 19.90
C ARG A 4 3.90 -10.62 20.16
N ILE A 5 3.85 -11.41 19.09
CA ILE A 5 4.11 -12.86 19.18
C ILE A 5 5.60 -13.00 19.48
N PRO A 6 6.01 -13.77 20.51
CA PRO A 6 7.42 -13.93 20.85
C PRO A 6 8.22 -14.47 19.67
N ASP A 7 9.37 -13.85 19.37
CA ASP A 7 10.24 -14.26 18.27
C ASP A 7 10.66 -15.73 18.41
N GLN A 8 10.95 -16.17 19.65
CA GLN A 8 11.24 -17.57 19.97
C GLN A 8 10.11 -18.54 19.57
N PHE A 9 8.85 -18.15 19.73
CA PHE A 9 7.73 -19.01 19.33
C PHE A 9 7.65 -19.14 17.81
N ILE A 10 7.92 -18.05 17.08
CA ILE A 10 7.94 -18.07 15.61
C ILE A 10 9.05 -19.02 15.12
N ASP A 11 10.19 -19.05 15.80
CA ASP A 11 11.31 -19.93 15.49
C ASP A 11 10.98 -21.40 15.76
N ASP A 12 10.41 -21.69 16.92
CA ASP A 12 9.95 -23.03 17.28
C ASP A 12 8.85 -23.50 16.31
N LEU A 13 8.00 -22.58 15.84
CA LEU A 13 6.97 -22.88 14.87
C LEU A 13 7.56 -23.21 13.49
N LEU A 14 8.46 -22.35 12.97
CA LEU A 14 9.09 -22.52 11.67
C LEU A 14 9.98 -23.77 11.60
N SER A 15 10.63 -24.15 12.71
CA SER A 15 11.44 -25.37 12.78
C SER A 15 10.62 -26.66 12.80
N ARG A 16 9.35 -26.60 13.20
CA ARG A 16 8.44 -27.76 13.28
C ARG A 16 7.54 -27.95 12.07
N VAL A 17 7.31 -26.87 11.30
CA VAL A 17 6.50 -26.93 10.09
C VAL A 17 7.32 -27.55 8.96
N ASP A 18 6.71 -28.48 8.22
CA ASP A 18 7.28 -28.99 6.97
C ASP A 18 6.80 -28.11 5.80
N LEU A 19 7.69 -27.24 5.30
CA LEU A 19 7.41 -26.36 4.17
C LEU A 19 7.02 -27.12 2.89
N VAL A 20 7.65 -28.27 2.62
CA VAL A 20 7.34 -29.05 1.41
C VAL A 20 5.92 -29.56 1.52
N ALA A 21 5.54 -30.16 2.65
CA ALA A 21 4.19 -30.64 2.87
C ALA A 21 3.15 -29.51 2.87
N LEU A 22 3.49 -28.34 3.40
CA LEU A 22 2.64 -27.16 3.35
C LEU A 22 2.36 -26.75 1.91
N ILE A 23 3.42 -26.52 1.12
CA ILE A 23 3.28 -26.06 -0.27
C ILE A 23 2.62 -27.13 -1.14
N ASP A 24 2.97 -28.40 -0.99
CA ASP A 24 2.47 -29.52 -1.80
C ASP A 24 0.93 -29.67 -1.72
N ARG A 25 0.33 -29.34 -0.57
CA ARG A 25 -1.15 -29.30 -0.40
C ARG A 25 -1.82 -28.27 -1.31
N HIS A 26 -1.14 -27.19 -1.61
CA HIS A 26 -1.65 -26.14 -2.49
C HIS A 26 -1.20 -26.35 -3.94
N LEU A 27 0.03 -26.83 -4.13
CA LEU A 27 0.74 -26.91 -5.40
C LEU A 27 1.60 -28.19 -5.45
N PRO A 28 1.11 -29.30 -6.03
CA PRO A 28 1.87 -30.56 -6.11
C PRO A 28 3.32 -30.42 -6.64
N LEU A 29 4.31 -30.63 -5.80
CA LEU A 29 5.72 -30.44 -6.11
C LEU A 29 6.34 -31.68 -6.74
N LYS A 30 7.38 -31.49 -7.58
CA LYS A 30 8.17 -32.59 -8.15
C LYS A 30 9.59 -32.58 -7.59
N ARG A 31 10.04 -33.71 -7.05
CA ARG A 31 11.42 -33.86 -6.54
C ARG A 31 12.45 -33.67 -7.67
N SER A 32 13.47 -32.87 -7.40
CA SER A 32 14.61 -32.59 -8.29
C SER A 32 15.89 -32.51 -7.46
N GLY A 33 16.70 -33.58 -7.47
CA GLY A 33 17.87 -33.70 -6.60
C GLY A 33 17.50 -33.68 -5.11
N ARG A 34 18.11 -32.77 -4.35
CA ARG A 34 17.82 -32.54 -2.92
C ARG A 34 16.61 -31.63 -2.69
N ASN A 35 16.16 -30.91 -3.72
CA ASN A 35 15.06 -29.93 -3.64
C ASN A 35 13.79 -30.46 -4.32
N PHE A 36 12.72 -29.67 -4.23
CA PHE A 36 11.45 -29.86 -4.91
C PHE A 36 11.21 -28.69 -5.86
N THR A 37 10.56 -28.93 -7.01
CA THR A 37 10.42 -27.92 -8.06
C THR A 37 9.03 -27.91 -8.70
N ARG A 38 8.61 -26.73 -9.19
CA ARG A 38 7.40 -26.51 -10.00
C ARG A 38 7.48 -25.19 -10.78
N CYS A 39 6.53 -24.94 -11.67
CA CYS A 39 6.26 -23.58 -12.14
C CYS A 39 5.81 -22.70 -10.96
N CYS A 40 6.31 -21.48 -10.91
CA CYS A 40 6.03 -20.52 -9.87
C CYS A 40 4.55 -20.13 -9.82
N PRO A 41 3.93 -20.06 -8.62
CA PRO A 41 2.58 -19.54 -8.48
C PRO A 41 2.51 -17.99 -8.54
N PHE A 42 3.66 -17.31 -8.43
CA PHE A 42 3.74 -15.86 -8.29
C PHE A 42 4.00 -15.13 -9.62
N HIS A 43 4.37 -15.85 -10.67
CA HIS A 43 4.48 -15.32 -12.03
C HIS A 43 4.15 -16.40 -13.06
N GLN A 44 3.88 -15.99 -14.30
CA GLN A 44 3.50 -16.92 -15.35
C GLN A 44 4.74 -17.43 -16.11
N GLU A 45 4.93 -18.75 -16.12
CA GLU A 45 6.03 -19.41 -16.83
C GLU A 45 5.65 -20.80 -17.35
N LYS A 46 6.40 -21.27 -18.35
CA LYS A 46 6.22 -22.62 -18.95
C LYS A 46 7.22 -23.64 -18.40
N THR A 47 8.34 -23.19 -17.87
CA THR A 47 9.41 -24.03 -17.33
C THR A 47 9.48 -23.87 -15.81
N PRO A 48 9.59 -24.96 -15.04
CA PRO A 48 9.72 -24.87 -13.58
C PRO A 48 10.92 -24.02 -13.14
N SER A 49 10.67 -22.91 -12.42
CA SER A 49 11.73 -22.13 -11.76
C SER A 49 11.54 -21.98 -10.25
N PHE A 50 10.40 -22.42 -9.70
CA PHE A 50 10.13 -22.41 -8.27
C PHE A 50 10.75 -23.64 -7.61
N SER A 51 11.70 -23.41 -6.70
CA SER A 51 12.44 -24.44 -5.98
C SER A 51 12.17 -24.33 -4.47
N VAL A 52 11.88 -25.45 -3.83
CA VAL A 52 11.66 -25.58 -2.38
C VAL A 52 12.74 -26.48 -1.80
N SER A 53 13.49 -25.97 -0.82
CA SER A 53 14.53 -26.72 -0.13
C SER A 53 13.99 -27.27 1.20
N PRO A 54 13.90 -28.60 1.37
CA PRO A 54 13.48 -29.21 2.63
C PRO A 54 14.49 -28.95 3.76
N GLU A 55 15.78 -28.92 3.44
CA GLU A 55 16.85 -28.71 4.40
C GLU A 55 16.88 -27.26 4.92
N LYS A 56 16.72 -26.28 4.02
CA LYS A 56 16.74 -24.86 4.38
C LYS A 56 15.38 -24.34 4.87
N GLN A 57 14.32 -25.14 4.79
CA GLN A 57 12.92 -24.74 5.03
C GLN A 57 12.56 -23.42 4.32
N PHE A 58 12.93 -23.33 3.05
CA PHE A 58 12.88 -22.11 2.25
C PHE A 58 12.51 -22.40 0.80
N TYR A 59 11.74 -21.50 0.17
CA TYR A 59 11.49 -21.52 -1.28
C TYR A 59 12.15 -20.32 -1.97
N TYR A 60 12.54 -20.52 -3.22
CA TYR A 60 13.05 -19.49 -4.11
C TYR A 60 12.65 -19.75 -5.55
N CYS A 61 12.23 -18.70 -6.24
CA CYS A 61 11.91 -18.73 -7.64
C CYS A 61 13.03 -18.13 -8.48
N PHE A 62 13.73 -18.95 -9.26
CA PHE A 62 14.82 -18.49 -10.15
C PHE A 62 14.33 -17.65 -11.34
N GLY A 63 13.03 -17.60 -11.62
CA GLY A 63 12.43 -16.74 -12.65
C GLY A 63 12.16 -15.31 -12.16
N CYS A 64 11.31 -15.14 -11.15
CA CYS A 64 10.87 -13.82 -10.68
C CYS A 64 11.51 -13.34 -9.36
N GLY A 65 12.35 -14.18 -8.72
CA GLY A 65 12.99 -13.86 -7.43
C GLY A 65 12.09 -14.06 -6.21
N ALA A 66 10.82 -14.44 -6.36
CA ALA A 66 9.92 -14.68 -5.23
C ALA A 66 10.51 -15.73 -4.28
N SER A 67 10.51 -15.43 -2.98
CA SER A 67 11.25 -16.21 -2.00
C SER A 67 10.67 -16.09 -0.61
N GLY A 68 10.82 -17.12 0.23
CA GLY A 68 10.34 -17.04 1.62
C GLY A 68 10.28 -18.37 2.35
N ASN A 69 9.73 -18.33 3.55
CA ASN A 69 9.49 -19.51 4.40
C ASN A 69 7.99 -19.86 4.44
N ALA A 70 7.57 -20.73 5.37
CA ALA A 70 6.18 -21.14 5.52
C ALA A 70 5.20 -19.98 5.78
N VAL A 71 5.62 -18.98 6.56
CA VAL A 71 4.80 -17.79 6.87
C VAL A 71 4.64 -16.93 5.62
N SER A 72 5.76 -16.60 4.96
CA SER A 72 5.75 -15.83 3.71
C SER A 72 4.90 -16.50 2.64
N PHE A 73 5.01 -17.83 2.49
CA PHE A 73 4.20 -18.56 1.53
C PHE A 73 2.70 -18.37 1.79
N LEU A 74 2.24 -18.49 3.03
CA LEU A 74 0.83 -18.28 3.36
C LEU A 74 0.40 -16.82 3.20
N MET A 75 1.28 -15.86 3.46
CA MET A 75 1.01 -14.45 3.24
C MET A 75 0.89 -14.11 1.75
N ASP A 76 1.81 -14.62 0.94
CA ASP A 76 1.89 -14.29 -0.48
C ASP A 76 0.89 -15.10 -1.31
N TYR A 77 0.79 -16.41 -1.05
CA TYR A 77 -0.06 -17.33 -1.80
C TYR A 77 -1.49 -17.40 -1.26
N SER A 78 -1.65 -17.44 0.06
CA SER A 78 -2.98 -17.51 0.71
C SER A 78 -3.50 -16.16 1.19
N HIS A 79 -2.73 -15.09 0.95
CA HIS A 79 -3.13 -13.71 1.23
C HIS A 79 -3.44 -13.41 2.71
N LEU A 80 -2.97 -14.26 3.63
CA LEU A 80 -3.17 -14.12 5.06
C LEU A 80 -2.35 -12.95 5.63
N SER A 81 -2.86 -12.30 6.68
CA SER A 81 -2.02 -11.43 7.51
C SER A 81 -0.97 -12.24 8.27
N PHE A 82 0.08 -11.58 8.76
CA PHE A 82 1.14 -12.24 9.54
C PHE A 82 0.60 -13.07 10.71
N VAL A 83 -0.31 -12.50 11.51
CA VAL A 83 -0.91 -13.20 12.67
C VAL A 83 -1.77 -14.38 12.21
N GLU A 84 -2.58 -14.21 11.15
CA GLU A 84 -3.40 -15.31 10.59
C GLU A 84 -2.52 -16.43 10.02
N ALA A 85 -1.38 -16.10 9.41
CA ALA A 85 -0.41 -17.08 8.93
C ALA A 85 0.22 -17.85 10.09
N ILE A 86 0.67 -17.17 11.15
CA ILE A 86 1.21 -17.81 12.37
C ILE A 86 0.16 -18.71 13.02
N GLU A 87 -1.08 -18.25 13.17
CA GLU A 87 -2.18 -19.04 13.75
C GLU A 87 -2.51 -20.26 12.89
N SER A 88 -2.53 -20.12 11.57
CA SER A 88 -2.76 -21.21 10.62
C SER A 88 -1.68 -22.29 10.74
N LEU A 89 -0.42 -21.88 10.77
CA LEU A 89 0.72 -22.78 10.95
C LEU A 89 0.70 -23.46 12.32
N ALA A 90 0.47 -22.70 13.40
CA ALA A 90 0.41 -23.23 14.77
C ALA A 90 -0.69 -24.28 14.90
N LYS A 91 -1.88 -23.99 14.35
CA LYS A 91 -3.00 -24.94 14.28
C LYS A 91 -2.63 -26.21 13.50
N SER A 92 -1.85 -26.09 12.43
CA SER A 92 -1.45 -27.23 11.60
C SER A 92 -0.58 -28.25 12.34
N ILE A 93 0.14 -27.81 13.39
CA ILE A 93 1.00 -28.65 14.23
C ILE A 93 0.46 -28.81 15.67
N GLY A 94 -0.77 -28.36 15.93
CA GLY A 94 -1.41 -28.43 17.25
C GLY A 94 -0.73 -27.56 18.33
N ALA A 95 -0.04 -26.49 17.94
CA ALA A 95 0.55 -25.53 18.87
C ALA A 95 -0.42 -24.39 19.18
N GLU A 96 -0.43 -23.92 20.43
CA GLU A 96 -1.10 -22.68 20.82
C GLU A 96 -0.14 -21.51 20.67
N VAL A 97 -0.61 -20.40 20.11
CA VAL A 97 0.20 -19.18 19.94
C VAL A 97 0.23 -18.45 21.28
N PRO A 98 1.39 -18.33 21.96
CA PRO A 98 1.52 -17.55 23.18
C PRO A 98 1.27 -16.09 22.85
N ARG A 99 0.32 -15.49 23.56
CA ARG A 99 0.02 -14.06 23.50
C ARG A 99 0.34 -13.50 24.87
N ASP A 100 1.11 -12.42 24.93
CA ASP A 100 1.35 -11.73 26.20
C ASP A 100 0.00 -11.34 26.83
N GLU A 101 -0.39 -12.06 27.88
CA GLU A 101 -1.68 -11.85 28.56
C GLU A 101 -1.71 -10.53 29.32
N GLN A 102 -0.55 -9.86 29.50
CA GLN A 102 -0.40 -8.71 30.39
C GLN A 102 -0.60 -7.34 29.72
N GLN A 103 -0.80 -7.22 28.40
CA GLN A 103 -0.89 -5.90 27.76
C GLN A 103 -2.14 -5.60 26.94
N HIS A 104 -3.08 -6.54 26.74
CA HIS A 104 -4.34 -6.20 26.07
C HIS A 104 -5.54 -6.96 26.65
N PRO A 105 -6.65 -6.29 27.03
CA PRO A 105 -7.90 -6.99 27.25
C PRO A 105 -8.25 -7.74 25.96
N LYS A 106 -8.59 -9.04 26.07
CA LYS A 106 -9.12 -9.82 24.94
C LYS A 106 -10.23 -8.99 24.30
N GLY A 107 -9.97 -8.50 23.08
CA GLY A 107 -10.99 -7.80 22.32
C GLY A 107 -12.25 -8.66 22.18
N PRO A 108 -13.42 -8.04 21.97
CA PRO A 108 -14.66 -8.78 21.82
C PRO A 108 -14.52 -9.84 20.70
N ASP A 109 -15.08 -11.02 20.91
CA ASP A 109 -15.11 -12.07 19.88
C ASP A 109 -15.97 -11.59 18.69
N LEU A 110 -15.31 -11.30 17.57
CA LEU A 110 -15.96 -10.79 16.36
C LEU A 110 -16.48 -11.92 15.44
N ARG A 111 -16.16 -13.19 15.71
CA ARG A 111 -16.58 -14.34 14.87
C ARG A 111 -18.09 -14.38 14.61
N PRO A 112 -18.98 -14.11 15.60
CA PRO A 112 -20.42 -14.09 15.38
C PRO A 112 -20.86 -13.00 14.38
N LEU A 113 -20.15 -11.86 14.31
CA LEU A 113 -20.47 -10.78 13.37
C LEU A 113 -20.16 -11.20 11.93
N TYR A 114 -19.00 -11.83 11.69
CA TYR A 114 -18.68 -12.35 10.36
C TYR A 114 -19.66 -13.44 9.92
N GLN A 115 -20.07 -14.33 10.85
CA GLN A 115 -21.03 -15.40 10.55
C GLN A 115 -22.41 -14.85 10.15
N ILE A 116 -22.95 -13.86 10.87
CA ILE A 116 -24.27 -13.30 10.52
C ILE A 116 -24.21 -12.49 9.21
N LEU A 117 -23.09 -11.84 8.92
CA LEU A 117 -22.89 -11.11 7.66
C LEU A 117 -22.79 -12.05 6.46
N GLU A 118 -22.14 -13.20 6.63
CA GLU A 118 -22.08 -14.24 5.60
C GLU A 118 -23.46 -14.86 5.35
N GLN A 119 -24.27 -15.05 6.39
CA GLN A 119 -25.68 -15.46 6.26
C GLN A 119 -26.50 -14.39 5.52
N ALA A 120 -26.31 -13.10 5.84
CA ALA A 120 -26.97 -12.00 5.13
C ALA A 120 -26.58 -11.95 3.64
N ARG A 121 -25.31 -12.19 3.33
CA ARG A 121 -24.80 -12.28 1.95
C ARG A 121 -25.49 -13.42 1.20
N ALA A 122 -25.53 -14.61 1.79
CA ALA A 122 -26.19 -15.78 1.22
C ALA A 122 -27.69 -15.53 1.01
N PHE A 123 -28.35 -14.85 1.95
CA PHE A 123 -29.74 -14.42 1.81
C PHE A 123 -29.92 -13.49 0.59
N PHE A 124 -29.19 -12.39 0.48
CA PHE A 124 -29.34 -11.45 -0.64
C PHE A 124 -29.00 -12.09 -1.99
N SER A 125 -27.98 -12.96 -2.06
CA SER A 125 -27.67 -13.71 -3.27
C SER A 125 -28.82 -14.65 -3.67
N ALA A 126 -29.44 -15.32 -2.69
CA ALA A 126 -30.62 -16.15 -2.94
C ALA A 126 -31.83 -15.34 -3.44
N GLN A 127 -31.99 -14.10 -2.98
CA GLN A 127 -33.10 -13.23 -3.41
C GLN A 127 -33.03 -12.82 -4.88
N LEU A 128 -31.84 -12.75 -5.50
CA LEU A 128 -31.72 -12.58 -6.96
C LEU A 128 -32.36 -13.75 -7.74
N LYS A 129 -32.42 -14.94 -7.13
CA LYS A 129 -32.97 -16.14 -7.75
C LYS A 129 -34.44 -16.36 -7.38
N LYS A 130 -34.80 -16.10 -6.11
CA LYS A 130 -36.07 -16.53 -5.50
C LYS A 130 -37.10 -15.41 -5.29
N SER A 131 -36.69 -14.15 -5.25
CA SER A 131 -37.61 -13.04 -4.95
C SER A 131 -38.70 -12.92 -6.03
N ARG A 132 -39.92 -12.56 -5.61
CA ARG A 132 -41.02 -12.23 -6.54
C ARG A 132 -40.68 -11.03 -7.42
N GLU A 133 -39.91 -10.08 -6.89
CA GLU A 133 -39.48 -8.85 -7.57
C GLU A 133 -38.13 -9.02 -8.30
N ARG A 134 -37.61 -10.24 -8.45
CA ARG A 134 -36.26 -10.49 -9.00
C ARG A 134 -36.06 -9.91 -10.40
N GLU A 135 -37.09 -9.88 -11.24
CA GLU A 135 -36.94 -9.39 -12.62
C GLU A 135 -36.62 -7.90 -12.70
N ARG A 136 -37.02 -7.10 -11.69
CA ARG A 136 -36.58 -5.70 -11.58
C ARG A 136 -35.08 -5.61 -11.34
N ALA A 137 -34.58 -6.40 -10.39
CA ALA A 137 -33.17 -6.45 -10.06
C ALA A 137 -32.32 -6.96 -11.24
N LEU A 138 -32.73 -8.07 -11.86
CA LEU A 138 -32.07 -8.63 -13.04
C LEU A 138 -32.15 -7.68 -14.24
N GLY A 139 -33.29 -7.01 -14.45
CA GLY A 139 -33.45 -6.00 -15.50
C GLY A 139 -32.45 -4.85 -15.36
N TYR A 140 -32.23 -4.38 -14.13
CA TYR A 140 -31.20 -3.37 -13.86
C TYR A 140 -29.78 -3.89 -14.17
N LEU A 141 -29.41 -5.09 -13.70
CA LEU A 141 -28.10 -5.68 -13.96
C LEU A 141 -27.85 -5.92 -15.46
N ARG A 142 -28.87 -6.40 -16.19
CA ARG A 142 -28.82 -6.54 -17.66
C ARG A 142 -28.68 -5.19 -18.37
N LYS A 143 -29.37 -4.14 -17.92
CA LYS A 143 -29.23 -2.78 -18.46
C LYS A 143 -27.81 -2.25 -18.28
N ARG A 144 -27.14 -2.62 -17.17
CA ARG A 144 -25.73 -2.36 -16.91
C ARG A 144 -24.78 -3.34 -17.60
N GLN A 145 -25.31 -4.29 -18.37
CA GLN A 145 -24.55 -5.28 -19.13
C GLN A 145 -23.63 -6.13 -18.25
N LEU A 146 -24.02 -6.39 -17.01
CA LEU A 146 -23.25 -7.24 -16.11
C LEU A 146 -23.51 -8.73 -16.42
N ASP A 147 -22.45 -9.47 -16.67
CA ASP A 147 -22.51 -10.90 -16.93
C ASP A 147 -22.65 -11.74 -15.65
N ALA A 148 -22.94 -13.04 -15.80
CA ALA A 148 -23.14 -13.92 -14.65
C ALA A 148 -21.83 -14.15 -13.87
N GLU A 149 -20.68 -14.15 -14.55
CA GLU A 149 -19.37 -14.38 -13.94
C GLU A 149 -19.00 -13.25 -12.99
N ILE A 150 -19.20 -11.99 -13.40
CA ILE A 150 -18.91 -10.83 -12.56
C ILE A 150 -19.87 -10.73 -11.38
N ILE A 151 -21.15 -11.06 -11.60
CA ILE A 151 -22.17 -11.14 -10.54
C ILE A 151 -21.75 -12.17 -9.48
N GLU A 152 -21.26 -13.33 -9.89
CA GLU A 152 -20.79 -14.38 -9.00
C GLU A 152 -19.47 -14.00 -8.31
N ARG A 153 -18.49 -13.48 -9.07
CA ARG A 153 -17.18 -13.07 -8.57
C ARG A 153 -17.30 -12.04 -7.45
N PHE A 154 -18.13 -11.03 -7.64
CA PHE A 154 -18.40 -9.98 -6.63
C PHE A 154 -19.56 -10.34 -5.68
N GLN A 155 -20.15 -11.53 -5.84
CA GLN A 155 -21.21 -12.07 -4.99
C GLN A 155 -22.42 -11.13 -4.84
N LEU A 156 -22.79 -10.44 -5.93
CA LEU A 156 -23.88 -9.46 -5.90
C LEU A 156 -25.20 -10.12 -5.46
N GLY A 157 -26.04 -9.32 -4.82
CA GLY A 157 -27.32 -9.76 -4.26
C GLY A 157 -28.45 -8.76 -4.51
N TYR A 158 -29.63 -9.08 -3.98
CA TYR A 158 -30.80 -8.20 -4.01
C TYR A 158 -31.47 -8.15 -2.64
N ALA A 159 -31.71 -6.95 -2.14
CA ALA A 159 -32.60 -6.70 -1.03
C ALA A 159 -33.98 -6.34 -1.60
N PRO A 160 -35.00 -7.21 -1.47
CA PRO A 160 -36.34 -6.92 -1.96
C PRO A 160 -36.98 -5.70 -1.28
N PRO A 161 -38.05 -5.12 -1.86
CA PRO A 161 -38.88 -4.16 -1.13
C PRO A 161 -39.52 -4.83 0.10
N GLY A 162 -39.82 -4.03 1.11
CA GLY A 162 -40.35 -4.50 2.40
C GLY A 162 -39.46 -4.07 3.57
N TRP A 163 -40.01 -4.11 4.78
CA TRP A 163 -39.35 -3.56 5.98
C TRP A 163 -38.65 -4.61 6.85
N ASP A 164 -38.89 -5.89 6.61
CA ASP A 164 -38.53 -6.96 7.55
C ASP A 164 -38.11 -8.27 6.88
N ASN A 165 -37.70 -8.24 5.62
CA ASN A 165 -37.32 -9.43 4.86
C ASN A 165 -36.11 -10.16 5.50
N LEU A 166 -35.03 -9.44 5.77
CA LEU A 166 -33.79 -9.97 6.35
C LEU A 166 -33.97 -10.28 7.83
N ILE A 167 -34.54 -9.36 8.61
CA ILE A 167 -34.75 -9.57 10.05
C ILE A 167 -35.70 -10.74 10.32
N SER A 168 -36.71 -10.98 9.49
CA SER A 168 -37.59 -12.15 9.63
C SER A 168 -36.87 -13.45 9.29
N ALA A 169 -35.96 -13.42 8.31
CA ALA A 169 -35.21 -14.59 7.89
C ALA A 169 -34.08 -14.98 8.86
N LEU A 170 -33.34 -14.00 9.38
CA LEU A 170 -32.12 -14.23 10.17
C LEU A 170 -32.26 -13.83 11.65
N GLY A 171 -33.16 -12.90 11.98
CA GLY A 171 -33.40 -12.40 13.33
C GLY A 171 -34.33 -13.30 14.17
N THR A 172 -34.18 -14.63 14.09
CA THR A 172 -35.07 -15.59 14.76
C THR A 172 -34.82 -15.72 16.26
N SER A 173 -33.68 -15.21 16.75
CA SER A 173 -33.32 -15.16 18.18
C SER A 173 -32.96 -13.73 18.61
N SER A 174 -33.02 -13.46 19.92
CA SER A 174 -32.58 -12.17 20.48
C SER A 174 -31.10 -11.89 20.18
N GLN A 175 -30.26 -12.93 20.25
CA GLN A 175 -28.84 -12.83 19.90
C GLN A 175 -28.64 -12.48 18.42
N ALA A 176 -29.35 -13.14 17.50
CA ALA A 176 -29.22 -12.85 16.07
C ALA A 176 -29.70 -11.43 15.74
N LYS A 177 -30.80 -10.96 16.35
CA LYS A 177 -31.25 -9.57 16.22
C LYS A 177 -30.21 -8.57 16.72
N ALA A 178 -29.58 -8.84 17.87
CA ALA A 178 -28.51 -7.99 18.41
C ALA A 178 -27.30 -7.93 17.46
N LEU A 179 -26.89 -9.06 16.88
CA LEU A 179 -25.80 -9.10 15.89
C LEU A 179 -26.16 -8.34 14.60
N LEU A 180 -27.40 -8.45 14.12
CA LEU A 180 -27.88 -7.71 12.95
C LEU A 180 -27.92 -6.18 13.20
N LEU A 181 -28.25 -5.76 14.42
CA LEU A 181 -28.16 -4.35 14.83
C LEU A 181 -26.70 -3.89 14.90
N GLN A 182 -25.82 -4.67 15.52
CA GLN A 182 -24.40 -4.34 15.69
C GLN A 182 -23.64 -4.28 14.35
N THR A 183 -24.03 -5.09 13.38
CA THR A 183 -23.50 -5.06 12.00
C THR A 183 -24.16 -3.99 11.13
N GLY A 184 -25.16 -3.29 11.65
CA GLY A 184 -25.89 -2.26 10.92
C GLY A 184 -26.81 -2.80 9.82
N MET A 185 -27.09 -4.09 9.78
CA MET A 185 -28.02 -4.69 8.82
C MET A 185 -29.48 -4.41 9.15
N VAL A 186 -29.77 -4.16 10.43
CA VAL A 186 -31.08 -3.77 10.97
C VAL A 186 -30.95 -2.42 11.67
N VAL A 187 -32.01 -1.64 11.63
CA VAL A 187 -32.16 -0.35 12.32
C VAL A 187 -33.27 -0.46 13.34
N GLN A 188 -33.06 0.10 14.53
CA GLN A 188 -34.08 0.23 15.57
C GLN A 188 -34.77 1.60 15.47
N SER A 189 -36.09 1.64 15.54
CA SER A 189 -36.87 2.89 15.54
C SER A 189 -36.56 3.74 16.78
N GLN A 190 -36.47 5.05 16.57
CA GLN A 190 -36.26 6.05 17.64
C GLN A 190 -37.56 6.69 18.14
N GLN A 191 -38.73 6.30 17.61
CA GLN A 191 -40.01 6.85 18.10
C GLN A 191 -40.24 6.44 19.56
N GLU A 192 -40.66 7.41 20.38
CA GLU A 192 -41.04 7.18 21.78
C GLU A 192 -42.14 6.12 21.84
N HIS A 193 -41.79 4.97 22.38
CA HIS A 193 -42.74 3.91 22.65
C HIS A 193 -43.32 4.13 24.06
N THR A 194 -44.65 4.01 24.17
CA THR A 194 -45.31 3.82 25.45
C THR A 194 -44.67 2.60 26.16
N PRO A 195 -44.56 2.54 27.50
CA PRO A 195 -43.87 1.46 28.22
C PRO A 195 -44.33 0.02 27.90
N SER A 196 -45.46 -0.12 27.20
CA SER A 196 -46.08 -1.36 26.75
C SER A 196 -45.72 -1.78 25.30
N GLN A 197 -44.94 -1.01 24.53
CA GLN A 197 -44.57 -1.35 23.15
C GLN A 197 -43.06 -1.53 22.99
N GLN A 198 -42.64 -2.69 22.45
CA GLN A 198 -41.25 -2.95 22.08
C GLN A 198 -40.83 -2.06 20.91
N ALA A 199 -39.57 -1.59 20.96
CA ALA A 199 -38.98 -0.80 19.90
C ALA A 199 -38.98 -1.53 18.55
N ARG A 200 -39.66 -0.97 17.55
CA ARG A 200 -39.80 -1.62 16.23
C ARG A 200 -38.46 -1.59 15.48
N SER A 201 -38.00 -2.76 15.04
CA SER A 201 -36.78 -2.91 14.24
C SER A 201 -37.12 -3.23 12.79
N TYR A 202 -36.32 -2.75 11.84
CA TYR A 202 -36.53 -2.93 10.40
C TYR A 202 -35.20 -3.06 9.63
N ASP A 203 -35.25 -3.67 8.46
CA ASP A 203 -34.10 -3.87 7.57
C ASP A 203 -33.52 -2.54 7.11
N ARG A 204 -32.19 -2.39 7.16
CA ARG A 204 -31.51 -1.20 6.63
C ARG A 204 -31.64 -1.08 5.12
N PHE A 205 -31.41 -2.18 4.41
CA PHE A 205 -31.39 -2.25 2.97
C PHE A 205 -32.72 -2.79 2.43
N ARG A 206 -33.35 -2.02 1.55
CA ARG A 206 -34.68 -2.29 0.99
C ARG A 206 -34.70 -1.82 -0.46
N ASP A 207 -35.28 -2.63 -1.33
CA ASP A 207 -35.32 -2.45 -2.79
C ASP A 207 -33.99 -2.01 -3.45
N ARG A 208 -32.92 -2.76 -3.17
CA ARG A 208 -31.55 -2.41 -3.59
C ARG A 208 -30.78 -3.59 -4.16
N ILE A 209 -29.97 -3.34 -5.19
CA ILE A 209 -28.86 -4.23 -5.54
C ILE A 209 -27.82 -4.15 -4.43
N MET A 210 -27.39 -5.31 -3.96
CA MET A 210 -26.47 -5.45 -2.83
C MET A 210 -25.07 -5.78 -3.32
N PHE A 211 -24.10 -5.02 -2.81
CA PHE A 211 -22.67 -5.14 -3.07
C PHE A 211 -21.99 -5.54 -1.77
N PRO A 212 -21.66 -6.83 -1.55
CA PRO A 212 -20.92 -7.25 -0.37
C PRO A 212 -19.54 -6.59 -0.35
N ILE A 213 -19.14 -6.05 0.79
CA ILE A 213 -17.82 -5.47 1.02
C ILE A 213 -17.01 -6.50 1.80
N ARG A 214 -15.84 -6.87 1.25
CA ARG A 214 -14.96 -7.90 1.79
C ARG A 214 -13.69 -7.31 2.39
N ASP A 215 -13.20 -7.94 3.45
CA ASP A 215 -11.86 -7.67 3.96
C ASP A 215 -10.77 -8.30 3.08
N ALA A 216 -9.51 -8.07 3.45
CA ALA A 216 -8.36 -8.61 2.72
C ALA A 216 -8.33 -10.15 2.64
N SER A 217 -9.03 -10.84 3.55
CA SER A 217 -9.14 -12.31 3.63
C SER A 217 -10.39 -12.84 2.92
N GLY A 218 -11.20 -11.97 2.32
CA GLY A 218 -12.42 -12.32 1.58
C GLY A 218 -13.67 -12.49 2.45
N ARG A 219 -13.61 -12.20 3.75
CA ARG A 219 -14.78 -12.26 4.63
C ARG A 219 -15.71 -11.08 4.38
N THR A 220 -17.01 -11.31 4.34
CA THR A 220 -17.99 -10.22 4.25
C THR A 220 -18.02 -9.44 5.56
N ILE A 221 -17.76 -8.14 5.49
CA ILE A 221 -17.69 -7.25 6.66
C ILE A 221 -18.77 -6.16 6.63
N ALA A 222 -19.33 -5.86 5.47
CA ALA A 222 -20.39 -4.87 5.28
C ALA A 222 -21.07 -5.03 3.92
N PHE A 223 -22.03 -4.16 3.65
CA PHE A 223 -22.68 -4.04 2.34
C PHE A 223 -22.80 -2.58 1.90
N GLY A 224 -22.67 -2.39 0.59
CA GLY A 224 -23.23 -1.27 -0.16
C GLY A 224 -24.56 -1.68 -0.81
N GLY A 225 -25.47 -0.72 -1.01
CA GLY A 225 -26.79 -0.96 -1.60
C GLY A 225 -27.20 0.15 -2.54
N ARG A 226 -27.50 -0.18 -3.80
CA ARG A 226 -27.91 0.78 -4.84
C ARG A 226 -29.38 0.62 -5.18
N VAL A 227 -30.12 1.72 -5.19
CA VAL A 227 -31.53 1.72 -5.64
C VAL A 227 -31.65 1.31 -7.10
N LEU A 228 -32.82 0.77 -7.44
CA LEU A 228 -33.17 0.38 -8.81
C LEU A 228 -33.82 1.53 -9.61
N GLY A 229 -34.49 2.46 -8.92
CA GLY A 229 -35.16 3.64 -9.48
C GLY A 229 -34.60 4.95 -8.94
N ASP A 230 -35.49 5.95 -8.75
CA ASP A 230 -35.11 7.32 -8.39
C ASP A 230 -35.12 7.60 -6.87
N GLU A 231 -35.26 6.55 -6.06
CA GLU A 231 -35.24 6.65 -4.60
C GLU A 231 -33.89 7.18 -4.09
N LYS A 232 -33.92 8.01 -3.04
CA LYS A 232 -32.72 8.59 -2.42
C LYS A 232 -32.45 7.97 -1.04
N PRO A 233 -31.18 7.79 -0.65
CA PRO A 233 -29.97 8.04 -1.45
C PRO A 233 -29.72 6.94 -2.50
N LYS A 234 -29.08 7.32 -3.64
CA LYS A 234 -28.76 6.43 -4.76
C LYS A 234 -27.94 5.22 -4.31
N TYR A 235 -26.91 5.48 -3.50
CA TYR A 235 -26.13 4.47 -2.80
C TYR A 235 -26.29 4.63 -1.29
N LEU A 236 -26.37 3.51 -0.59
CA LEU A 236 -26.38 3.45 0.86
C LEU A 236 -25.29 2.47 1.30
N ASN A 237 -24.44 2.88 2.22
CA ASN A 237 -23.45 1.98 2.82
C ASN A 237 -23.90 1.57 4.23
N SER A 238 -23.39 0.43 4.67
CA SER A 238 -23.43 0.05 6.09
C SER A 238 -22.78 1.15 6.95
N PRO A 239 -23.23 1.36 8.19
CA PRO A 239 -22.57 2.29 9.11
C PRO A 239 -21.19 1.77 9.53
N GLU A 240 -20.42 2.56 10.28
CA GLU A 240 -19.22 2.04 10.97
C GLU A 240 -19.64 0.92 11.94
N THR A 241 -18.86 -0.17 11.99
CA THR A 241 -19.11 -1.30 12.89
C THR A 241 -17.79 -1.85 13.44
N PRO A 242 -17.81 -2.74 14.45
CA PRO A 242 -16.58 -3.37 14.95
C PRO A 242 -15.77 -4.15 13.91
N VAL A 243 -16.40 -4.55 12.79
CA VAL A 243 -15.74 -5.32 11.71
C VAL A 243 -15.59 -4.52 10.42
N PHE A 244 -16.11 -3.28 10.36
CA PHE A 244 -16.11 -2.48 9.15
C PHE A 244 -15.79 -1.02 9.43
N HIS A 245 -14.67 -0.57 8.86
CA HIS A 245 -14.20 0.81 8.92
C HIS A 245 -14.01 1.37 7.52
N LYS A 246 -14.83 2.36 7.13
CA LYS A 246 -14.81 2.92 5.78
C LYS A 246 -13.47 3.55 5.42
N GLY A 247 -12.82 4.19 6.38
CA GLY A 247 -11.51 4.82 6.20
C GLY A 247 -10.32 3.85 6.14
N LYS A 248 -10.56 2.54 6.21
CA LYS A 248 -9.53 1.50 6.11
C LYS A 248 -9.87 0.41 5.10
N THR A 249 -11.01 0.51 4.44
CA THR A 249 -11.56 -0.54 3.59
C THR A 249 -11.77 -0.01 2.19
N LEU A 250 -11.26 -0.74 1.20
CA LEU A 250 -11.45 -0.46 -0.21
C LEU A 250 -12.27 -1.58 -0.84
N TYR A 251 -13.35 -1.21 -1.53
CA TYR A 251 -14.10 -2.18 -2.33
C TYR A 251 -13.25 -2.68 -3.50
N GLY A 252 -13.37 -3.96 -3.86
CA GLY A 252 -12.58 -4.57 -4.94
C GLY A 252 -11.17 -4.99 -4.53
N PHE A 253 -10.70 -4.61 -3.34
CA PHE A 253 -9.32 -4.89 -2.90
C PHE A 253 -9.01 -6.39 -2.82
N TYR A 254 -9.93 -7.17 -2.26
CA TYR A 254 -9.81 -8.62 -2.22
C TYR A 254 -9.79 -9.19 -3.64
N GLU A 255 -10.75 -8.80 -4.47
CA GLU A 255 -10.93 -9.29 -5.84
C GLU A 255 -9.76 -8.96 -6.76
N ALA A 256 -9.11 -7.82 -6.53
CA ALA A 256 -7.91 -7.40 -7.23
C ALA A 256 -6.69 -8.26 -6.84
N ARG A 257 -6.55 -8.60 -5.55
CA ARG A 257 -5.48 -9.50 -5.08
C ARG A 257 -5.64 -10.93 -5.60
N GLN A 258 -6.88 -11.38 -5.84
CA GLN A 258 -7.14 -12.68 -6.44
C GLN A 258 -6.80 -12.76 -7.94
N ALA A 259 -6.45 -11.65 -8.59
CA ALA A 259 -6.07 -11.66 -10.00
C ALA A 259 -4.78 -12.47 -10.22
N ARG A 260 -4.68 -13.17 -11.34
CA ARG A 260 -3.48 -13.97 -11.66
C ARG A 260 -2.36 -13.05 -12.13
N GLY A 261 -1.17 -13.22 -11.55
CA GLY A 261 0.04 -12.48 -11.93
C GLY A 261 0.43 -11.42 -10.90
N LYS A 262 1.59 -10.78 -11.13
CA LYS A 262 2.05 -9.69 -10.26
C LYS A 262 1.15 -8.47 -10.50
N LEU A 263 0.54 -7.97 -9.43
CA LEU A 263 -0.17 -6.71 -9.46
C LEU A 263 0.86 -5.57 -9.55
N GLU A 264 0.88 -4.84 -10.66
CA GLU A 264 1.86 -3.77 -10.87
C GLU A 264 1.37 -2.41 -10.36
N ARG A 265 0.06 -2.21 -10.32
CA ARG A 265 -0.58 -0.97 -9.87
C ARG A 265 -1.98 -1.20 -9.34
N PHE A 266 -2.50 -0.23 -8.61
CA PHE A 266 -3.94 -0.10 -8.33
C PHE A 266 -4.53 1.11 -9.05
N ILE A 267 -5.80 1.00 -9.45
CA ILE A 267 -6.61 2.11 -9.96
C ILE A 267 -7.68 2.43 -8.91
N VAL A 268 -7.60 3.60 -8.28
CA VAL A 268 -8.59 4.05 -7.28
C VAL A 268 -9.69 4.83 -8.00
N VAL A 269 -10.93 4.37 -7.86
CA VAL A 269 -12.15 4.98 -8.42
C VAL A 269 -13.14 5.32 -7.30
N GLU A 270 -14.26 5.97 -7.61
CA GLU A 270 -15.22 6.43 -6.61
C GLU A 270 -16.32 5.41 -6.27
N GLY A 271 -16.74 4.59 -7.24
CA GLY A 271 -17.94 3.77 -7.13
C GLY A 271 -17.73 2.26 -7.22
N TYR A 272 -18.67 1.52 -6.62
CA TYR A 272 -18.76 0.05 -6.79
C TYR A 272 -18.89 -0.37 -8.26
N MET A 273 -19.71 0.36 -9.01
CA MET A 273 -19.98 0.05 -10.42
C MET A 273 -18.75 0.27 -11.29
N ASP A 274 -17.92 1.26 -10.97
CA ASP A 274 -16.67 1.53 -11.69
C ASP A 274 -15.70 0.35 -11.56
N VAL A 275 -15.51 -0.15 -10.33
CA VAL A 275 -14.70 -1.33 -10.05
C VAL A 275 -15.22 -2.56 -10.82
N ILE A 276 -16.53 -2.79 -10.78
CA ILE A 276 -17.15 -3.94 -11.43
C ILE A 276 -17.05 -3.83 -12.96
N ALA A 277 -17.30 -2.66 -13.53
CA ALA A 277 -17.24 -2.44 -14.98
C ALA A 277 -15.81 -2.58 -15.52
N LEU A 278 -14.82 -2.05 -14.79
CA LEU A 278 -13.40 -2.26 -15.09
C LEU A 278 -13.03 -3.74 -15.01
N ALA A 279 -13.43 -4.43 -13.93
CA ALA A 279 -13.15 -5.85 -13.75
C ALA A 279 -13.80 -6.73 -14.82
N GLN A 280 -15.04 -6.43 -15.24
CA GLN A 280 -15.70 -7.12 -16.35
C GLN A 280 -14.97 -6.91 -17.67
N SER A 281 -14.36 -5.74 -17.86
CA SER A 281 -13.54 -5.43 -19.04
C SER A 281 -12.12 -6.04 -18.95
N GLY A 282 -11.83 -6.85 -17.93
CA GLY A 282 -10.53 -7.49 -17.70
C GLY A 282 -9.52 -6.64 -16.91
N ILE A 283 -9.88 -5.41 -16.51
CA ILE A 283 -9.05 -4.54 -15.69
C ILE A 283 -9.32 -4.85 -14.21
N THR A 284 -8.57 -5.81 -13.66
CA THR A 284 -8.83 -6.35 -12.32
C THR A 284 -8.15 -5.60 -11.19
N CYS A 285 -7.41 -4.53 -11.45
CA CYS A 285 -6.67 -3.77 -10.44
C CYS A 285 -7.42 -2.54 -9.89
N ALA A 286 -8.73 -2.44 -10.14
CA ALA A 286 -9.54 -1.34 -9.67
C ALA A 286 -10.04 -1.53 -8.22
N VAL A 287 -10.04 -0.45 -7.45
CA VAL A 287 -10.56 -0.39 -6.07
C VAL A 287 -11.34 0.89 -5.85
N ALA A 288 -12.33 0.88 -4.95
CA ALA A 288 -13.12 2.08 -4.65
C ALA A 288 -13.18 2.43 -3.17
N THR A 289 -13.25 3.73 -2.87
CA THR A 289 -13.60 4.21 -1.53
C THR A 289 -15.10 4.02 -1.26
N LEU A 290 -15.48 4.03 0.02
CA LEU A 290 -16.81 3.61 0.46
C LEU A 290 -17.68 4.79 0.89
N GLY A 291 -17.83 5.77 -0.01
CA GLY A 291 -18.58 7.00 0.26
C GLY A 291 -17.84 7.95 1.21
N THR A 292 -16.51 7.90 1.18
CA THR A 292 -15.60 8.77 1.93
C THR A 292 -14.46 9.20 1.01
N ALA A 293 -13.78 10.30 1.35
CA ALA A 293 -12.51 10.63 0.71
C ALA A 293 -11.49 9.49 0.88
N CYS A 294 -10.55 9.37 -0.06
CA CYS A 294 -9.45 8.43 0.07
C CYS A 294 -8.56 8.84 1.25
N THR A 295 -8.40 7.97 2.24
CA THR A 295 -7.60 8.23 3.45
C THR A 295 -6.15 7.83 3.26
N ARG A 296 -5.28 8.28 4.17
CA ARG A 296 -3.88 7.83 4.21
C ARG A 296 -3.78 6.31 4.40
N GLU A 297 -4.61 5.73 5.25
CA GLU A 297 -4.61 4.28 5.51
C GLU A 297 -4.96 3.48 4.26
N HIS A 298 -5.84 3.98 3.40
CA HIS A 298 -6.10 3.37 2.09
C HIS A 298 -4.82 3.37 1.25
N VAL A 299 -4.20 4.53 1.10
CA VAL A 299 -3.00 4.70 0.27
C VAL A 299 -1.85 3.83 0.79
N GLU A 300 -1.61 3.81 2.11
CA GLU A 300 -0.62 2.93 2.71
C GLU A 300 -0.93 1.44 2.51
N THR A 301 -2.21 1.05 2.53
CA THR A 301 -2.62 -0.34 2.26
C THR A 301 -2.30 -0.74 0.82
N LEU A 302 -2.53 0.16 -0.14
CA LEU A 302 -2.20 -0.09 -1.55
C LEU A 302 -0.69 -0.17 -1.78
N PHE A 303 0.07 0.79 -1.23
CA PHE A 303 1.54 0.83 -1.36
C PHE A 303 2.30 -0.28 -0.61
N ARG A 304 1.61 -1.14 0.14
CA ARG A 304 2.21 -2.39 0.66
C ARG A 304 2.26 -3.51 -0.38
N ILE A 305 1.52 -3.37 -1.47
CA ILE A 305 1.38 -4.41 -2.50
C ILE A 305 2.00 -3.97 -3.82
N VAL A 306 1.84 -2.68 -4.16
CA VAL A 306 2.32 -2.13 -5.43
C VAL A 306 3.13 -0.87 -5.19
N ASP A 307 4.01 -0.55 -6.13
CA ASP A 307 4.77 0.70 -6.10
C ASP A 307 4.00 1.85 -6.76
N GLU A 308 2.92 1.56 -7.49
CA GLU A 308 2.15 2.57 -8.23
C GLU A 308 0.65 2.58 -7.90
N VAL A 309 0.12 3.76 -7.58
CA VAL A 309 -1.32 4.01 -7.44
C VAL A 309 -1.76 5.09 -8.43
N VAL A 310 -2.78 4.79 -9.22
CA VAL A 310 -3.42 5.75 -10.14
C VAL A 310 -4.81 6.08 -9.63
N PHE A 311 -5.07 7.34 -9.32
CA PHE A 311 -6.39 7.82 -8.98
C PHE A 311 -7.13 8.24 -10.25
N CYS A 312 -8.31 7.67 -10.49
CA CYS A 312 -9.16 7.96 -11.64
C CYS A 312 -10.46 8.59 -11.13
N PHE A 313 -10.60 9.89 -11.33
CA PHE A 313 -11.73 10.67 -10.86
C PHE A 313 -12.59 11.18 -12.02
N ASP A 314 -13.85 11.43 -11.73
CA ASP A 314 -14.78 12.06 -12.65
C ASP A 314 -14.26 13.45 -13.05
N GLY A 315 -14.52 13.86 -14.29
CA GLY A 315 -14.05 15.15 -14.84
C GLY A 315 -14.65 16.38 -14.18
N ASP A 316 -15.66 16.23 -13.33
CA ASP A 316 -16.42 17.36 -12.79
C ASP A 316 -15.74 18.07 -11.61
N ARG A 317 -16.43 19.06 -11.03
CA ARG A 317 -15.90 19.81 -9.88
C ARG A 317 -15.76 18.93 -8.63
N ALA A 318 -16.65 17.97 -8.43
CA ALA A 318 -16.61 17.08 -7.28
C ALA A 318 -15.42 16.11 -7.37
N GLY A 319 -15.21 15.51 -8.54
CA GLY A 319 -14.06 14.64 -8.82
C GLY A 319 -12.72 15.37 -8.65
N ARG A 320 -12.61 16.62 -9.14
CA ARG A 320 -11.42 17.46 -8.88
C ARG A 320 -11.19 17.75 -7.39
N ALA A 321 -12.25 18.02 -6.63
CA ALA A 321 -12.15 18.23 -5.19
C ALA A 321 -11.80 16.94 -4.42
N ALA A 322 -12.22 15.78 -4.92
CA ALA A 322 -11.83 14.48 -4.39
C ALA A 322 -10.36 14.16 -4.70
N ALA A 323 -9.90 14.51 -5.90
CA ALA A 323 -8.49 14.36 -6.31
C ALA A 323 -7.53 15.15 -5.43
N TRP A 324 -7.86 16.41 -5.12
CA TRP A 324 -7.03 17.22 -4.23
C TRP A 324 -6.90 16.60 -2.83
N ARG A 325 -8.02 16.13 -2.26
CA ARG A 325 -8.00 15.43 -0.96
C ARG A 325 -7.20 14.13 -1.02
N ALA A 326 -7.30 13.39 -2.12
CA ALA A 326 -6.52 12.17 -2.30
C ALA A 326 -5.02 12.49 -2.40
N LEU A 327 -4.64 13.59 -3.06
CA LEU A 327 -3.26 14.08 -3.09
C LEU A 327 -2.77 14.41 -1.68
N GLU A 328 -3.50 15.20 -0.90
CA GLU A 328 -3.14 15.57 0.47
C GLU A 328 -2.90 14.31 1.34
N ASN A 329 -3.79 13.34 1.26
CA ASN A 329 -3.67 12.08 2.01
C ASN A 329 -2.57 11.15 1.48
N THR A 330 -2.09 11.37 0.26
CA THR A 330 -1.02 10.56 -0.37
C THR A 330 0.37 11.07 -0.01
N LEU A 331 0.55 12.40 0.16
CA LEU A 331 1.86 13.01 0.44
C LEU A 331 2.65 12.29 1.57
N PRO A 332 2.07 12.01 2.76
CA PRO A 332 2.82 11.35 3.83
C PRO A 332 3.21 9.90 3.54
N ALA A 333 2.61 9.27 2.53
CA ALA A 333 2.85 7.89 2.15
C ALA A 333 3.86 7.75 0.98
N MET A 334 4.33 8.85 0.39
CA MET A 334 5.26 8.87 -0.75
C MET A 334 6.72 8.61 -0.33
N ARG A 335 7.03 7.37 0.04
CA ARG A 335 8.41 6.89 0.23
C ARG A 335 9.12 6.66 -1.10
N GLU A 336 10.43 6.49 -1.06
CA GLU A 336 11.23 6.16 -2.25
C GLU A 336 10.67 4.94 -2.99
N GLY A 337 10.75 4.98 -4.33
CA GLY A 337 10.19 3.95 -5.21
C GLY A 337 8.68 4.06 -5.48
N ARG A 338 7.92 4.81 -4.67
CA ARG A 338 6.46 4.92 -4.83
C ARG A 338 6.07 6.00 -5.84
N THR A 339 5.05 5.69 -6.63
CA THR A 339 4.49 6.57 -7.66
C THR A 339 2.98 6.74 -7.45
N ALA A 340 2.51 7.98 -7.42
CA ALA A 340 1.10 8.33 -7.44
C ALA A 340 0.78 9.16 -8.67
N ARG A 341 -0.32 8.83 -9.36
CA ARG A 341 -0.77 9.55 -10.57
C ARG A 341 -2.26 9.87 -10.51
N PHE A 342 -2.68 10.92 -11.21
CA PHE A 342 -4.04 11.43 -11.25
C PHE A 342 -4.54 11.47 -12.70
N HIS A 343 -5.62 10.75 -12.96
CA HIS A 343 -6.32 10.75 -14.22
C HIS A 343 -7.70 11.36 -14.04
N PHE A 344 -8.01 12.35 -14.88
CA PHE A 344 -9.30 13.01 -14.92
C PHE A 344 -10.01 12.61 -16.21
N LEU A 345 -11.21 12.05 -16.05
CA LEU A 345 -12.06 11.71 -17.18
C LEU A 345 -12.68 12.97 -17.81
N PRO A 346 -13.21 12.88 -19.04
CA PRO A 346 -14.00 13.96 -19.62
C PRO A 346 -15.23 14.31 -18.75
N ASP A 347 -15.71 15.55 -18.85
CA ASP A 347 -16.90 16.00 -18.13
C ASP A 347 -18.12 15.10 -18.46
N GLY A 348 -18.73 14.54 -17.41
CA GLY A 348 -19.92 13.69 -17.52
C GLY A 348 -19.64 12.21 -17.78
N GLU A 349 -18.38 11.78 -17.86
CA GLU A 349 -17.97 10.38 -17.93
C GLU A 349 -17.51 9.88 -16.56
N ASP A 350 -17.83 8.62 -16.25
CA ASP A 350 -17.29 7.85 -15.11
C ASP A 350 -16.47 6.65 -15.66
N PRO A 351 -15.66 5.97 -14.84
CA PRO A 351 -14.87 4.84 -15.34
C PRO A 351 -15.74 3.73 -15.96
N ASP A 352 -16.96 3.51 -15.47
CA ASP A 352 -17.94 2.58 -16.04
C ASP A 352 -18.35 2.97 -17.47
N THR A 353 -18.75 4.23 -17.72
CA THR A 353 -19.14 4.68 -19.06
C THR A 353 -17.94 4.76 -20.00
N GLN A 354 -16.80 5.25 -19.52
CA GLN A 354 -15.58 5.41 -20.32
C GLN A 354 -15.06 4.05 -20.81
N VAL A 355 -14.91 3.06 -19.93
CA VAL A 355 -14.36 1.74 -20.33
C VAL A 355 -15.29 1.01 -21.31
N ARG A 356 -16.61 1.17 -21.17
CA ARG A 356 -17.58 0.58 -22.11
C ARG A 356 -17.54 1.24 -23.48
N LYS A 357 -17.23 2.53 -23.55
CA LYS A 357 -17.14 3.31 -24.78
C LYS A 357 -15.83 3.05 -25.52
N ASP A 358 -14.72 3.08 -24.80
CA ASP A 358 -13.37 3.06 -25.37
C ASP A 358 -12.75 1.67 -25.42
N GLY A 359 -13.24 0.74 -24.60
CA GLY A 359 -12.63 -0.56 -24.38
C GLY A 359 -11.44 -0.52 -23.42
N PRO A 360 -11.01 -1.69 -22.90
CA PRO A 360 -10.00 -1.76 -21.85
C PRO A 360 -8.61 -1.30 -22.30
N GLU A 361 -8.22 -1.59 -23.54
CA GLU A 361 -6.89 -1.23 -24.07
C GLU A 361 -6.72 0.29 -24.16
N LEU A 362 -7.71 1.00 -24.70
CA LEU A 362 -7.66 2.44 -24.82
C LEU A 362 -7.78 3.12 -23.46
N PHE A 363 -8.62 2.61 -22.56
CA PHE A 363 -8.70 3.10 -21.18
C PHE A 363 -7.35 2.98 -20.46
N LEU A 364 -6.67 1.83 -20.54
CA LEU A 364 -5.33 1.66 -19.97
C LEU A 364 -4.29 2.57 -20.62
N ALA A 365 -4.36 2.78 -21.94
CA ALA A 365 -3.47 3.72 -22.63
C ALA A 365 -3.70 5.18 -22.21
N GLN A 366 -4.94 5.57 -21.88
CA GLN A 366 -5.25 6.88 -21.30
C GLN A 366 -4.66 7.03 -19.89
N LEU A 367 -4.72 5.99 -19.05
CA LEU A 367 -4.11 6.00 -17.73
C LEU A 367 -2.59 6.14 -17.75
N GLN A 368 -1.90 5.75 -18.84
CA GLN A 368 -0.47 6.01 -18.98
C GLN A 368 -0.15 7.50 -19.04
N LYS A 369 -1.10 8.33 -19.48
CA LYS A 369 -1.00 9.80 -19.55
C LYS A 369 -1.46 10.49 -18.25
N ALA A 370 -1.79 9.74 -17.21
CA ALA A 370 -2.16 10.30 -15.92
C ALA A 370 -1.05 11.20 -15.38
N LEU A 371 -1.43 12.37 -14.84
CA LEU A 371 -0.52 13.37 -14.31
C LEU A 371 0.18 12.81 -13.07
N PRO A 372 1.51 12.78 -13.00
CA PRO A 372 2.18 12.39 -11.77
C PRO A 372 1.91 13.41 -10.66
N LEU A 373 2.01 12.95 -9.41
CA LEU A 373 1.64 13.74 -8.22
C LEU A 373 2.31 15.12 -8.17
N PRO A 374 3.63 15.28 -8.40
CA PRO A 374 4.26 16.59 -8.35
C PRO A 374 3.69 17.58 -9.36
N GLU A 375 3.47 17.13 -10.60
CA GLU A 375 2.90 17.93 -11.68
C GLU A 375 1.48 18.34 -11.34
N TYR A 376 0.65 17.41 -10.89
CA TYR A 376 -0.72 17.72 -10.46
C TYR A 376 -0.73 18.73 -9.30
N LEU A 377 0.16 18.60 -8.31
CA LEU A 377 0.27 19.53 -7.19
C LEU A 377 0.53 20.96 -7.70
N PHE A 378 1.56 21.14 -8.53
CA PHE A 378 1.94 22.46 -9.02
C PHE A 378 0.91 23.03 -9.99
N ASP A 379 0.40 22.23 -10.94
CA ASP A 379 -0.59 22.68 -11.91
C ASP A 379 -1.88 23.14 -11.22
N HIS A 380 -2.32 22.42 -10.19
CA HIS A 380 -3.50 22.79 -9.41
C HIS A 380 -3.29 24.15 -8.71
N LEU A 381 -2.19 24.32 -7.97
CA LEU A 381 -1.92 25.57 -7.25
C LEU A 381 -1.69 26.76 -8.20
N MET A 382 -1.02 26.54 -9.34
CA MET A 382 -0.78 27.59 -10.32
C MET A 382 -2.04 27.99 -11.10
N GLY A 383 -3.00 27.07 -11.27
CA GLY A 383 -4.26 27.35 -11.97
C GLY A 383 -5.09 28.47 -11.32
N GLU A 384 -4.91 28.70 -10.01
CA GLU A 384 -5.62 29.74 -9.25
C GLU A 384 -4.79 31.02 -9.03
N LEU A 385 -3.54 31.07 -9.51
CA LEU A 385 -2.59 32.11 -9.18
C LEU A 385 -1.96 32.76 -10.43
N ASN A 386 -1.84 34.09 -10.41
CA ASN A 386 -1.01 34.79 -11.40
C ASN A 386 0.47 34.80 -10.97
N ILE A 387 1.19 33.73 -11.33
CA ILE A 387 2.62 33.54 -11.00
C ILE A 387 3.57 34.52 -11.70
N GLN A 388 3.08 35.42 -12.56
CA GLN A 388 3.89 36.51 -13.12
C GLN A 388 4.04 37.68 -12.13
N THR A 389 3.18 37.76 -11.11
CA THR A 389 3.23 38.80 -10.08
C THR A 389 4.10 38.38 -8.88
N LEU A 390 4.59 39.34 -8.10
CA LEU A 390 5.28 39.05 -6.84
C LEU A 390 4.32 38.37 -5.85
N ASP A 391 3.10 38.89 -5.70
CA ASP A 391 2.09 38.34 -4.80
C ASP A 391 1.69 36.91 -5.17
N GLY A 392 1.51 36.62 -6.47
CA GLY A 392 1.18 35.27 -6.93
C GLY A 392 2.28 34.26 -6.64
N ARG A 393 3.55 34.64 -6.81
CA ARG A 393 4.70 33.78 -6.45
C ARG A 393 4.82 33.60 -4.93
N ALA A 394 4.61 34.65 -4.15
CA ALA A 394 4.59 34.56 -2.69
C ALA A 394 3.47 33.63 -2.19
N LYS A 395 2.27 33.74 -2.77
CA LYS A 395 1.14 32.84 -2.47
C LYS A 395 1.43 31.40 -2.86
N LEU A 396 2.05 31.16 -4.03
CA LEU A 396 2.44 29.81 -4.44
C LEU A 396 3.40 29.17 -3.43
N ALA A 397 4.45 29.90 -3.01
CA ALA A 397 5.36 29.43 -1.97
C ALA A 397 4.62 29.12 -0.66
N HIS A 398 3.72 30.01 -0.23
CA HIS A 398 2.93 29.84 1.00
C HIS A 398 2.03 28.60 0.98
N LEU A 399 1.44 28.27 -0.17
CA LEU A 399 0.54 27.12 -0.31
C LEU A 399 1.28 25.80 -0.56
N ALA A 400 2.33 25.82 -1.37
CA ALA A 400 3.04 24.60 -1.77
C ALA A 400 3.95 24.04 -0.67
N LEU A 401 4.62 24.92 0.07
CA LEU A 401 5.67 24.52 1.02
C LEU A 401 5.14 23.63 2.17
N PRO A 402 4.00 23.95 2.83
CA PRO A 402 3.41 23.07 3.85
C PRO A 402 2.95 21.70 3.31
N LEU A 403 2.66 21.59 2.01
CA LEU A 403 2.32 20.31 1.36
C LEU A 403 3.57 19.50 1.09
N ILE A 404 4.62 20.13 0.55
CA ILE A 404 5.91 19.48 0.29
C ILE A 404 6.55 18.97 1.60
N GLU A 405 6.37 19.67 2.71
CA GLU A 405 6.83 19.25 4.03
C GLU A 405 6.16 17.97 4.57
N GLN A 406 4.98 17.61 4.06
CA GLN A 406 4.32 16.36 4.43
C GLN A 406 4.98 15.14 3.79
N LEU A 407 5.75 15.32 2.72
CA LEU A 407 6.51 14.23 2.11
C LEU A 407 7.57 13.71 3.09
N PRO A 408 7.81 12.39 3.12
CA PRO A 408 9.00 11.84 3.77
C PRO A 408 10.27 12.50 3.21
N LYS A 409 11.26 12.70 4.08
CA LYS A 409 12.58 13.17 3.65
C LYS A 409 13.18 12.20 2.64
N GLY A 410 13.60 12.70 1.50
CA GLY A 410 14.14 11.90 0.40
C GLY A 410 14.19 12.70 -0.89
N VAL A 411 14.68 12.07 -1.96
CA VAL A 411 14.97 12.73 -3.24
C VAL A 411 13.76 13.47 -3.82
N LEU A 412 12.56 12.89 -3.74
CA LEU A 412 11.34 13.51 -4.26
C LEU A 412 11.03 14.86 -3.58
N GLN A 413 11.14 14.92 -2.25
CA GLN A 413 10.92 16.16 -1.51
C GLN A 413 11.94 17.22 -1.95
N GLU A 414 13.21 16.85 -2.07
CA GLU A 414 14.27 17.78 -2.49
C GLU A 414 14.04 18.34 -3.89
N LEU A 415 13.67 17.48 -4.85
CA LEU A 415 13.34 17.90 -6.22
C LEU A 415 12.10 18.80 -6.27
N MET A 416 11.11 18.58 -5.41
CA MET A 416 9.93 19.44 -5.33
C MET A 416 10.26 20.80 -4.72
N ILE A 417 11.16 20.88 -3.74
CA ILE A 417 11.67 22.15 -3.20
C ILE A 417 12.43 22.92 -4.29
N ASP A 418 13.32 22.25 -5.04
CA ASP A 418 14.05 22.85 -6.15
C ASP A 418 13.09 23.38 -7.22
N ARG A 419 12.08 22.58 -7.58
CA ARG A 419 11.06 22.99 -8.54
C ARG A 419 10.28 24.21 -8.06
N LEU A 420 9.89 24.25 -6.78
CA LEU A 420 9.24 25.42 -6.19
C LEU A 420 10.14 26.66 -6.28
N ALA A 421 11.43 26.53 -5.98
CA ALA A 421 12.42 27.61 -6.07
C ALA A 421 12.52 28.22 -7.46
N GLU A 422 12.53 27.39 -8.49
CA GLU A 422 12.48 27.83 -9.90
C GLU A 422 11.20 28.62 -10.19
N LEU A 423 10.04 28.07 -9.82
CA LEU A 423 8.73 28.67 -10.10
C LEU A 423 8.57 30.04 -9.45
N VAL A 424 9.04 30.20 -8.20
CA VAL A 424 8.94 31.48 -7.49
C VAL A 424 10.13 32.43 -7.77
N ARG A 425 11.16 31.93 -8.46
CA ARG A 425 12.43 32.63 -8.77
C ARG A 425 13.16 33.12 -7.53
N MET A 426 13.32 32.22 -6.55
CA MET A 426 14.09 32.47 -5.33
C MET A 426 15.20 31.43 -5.20
N SER A 427 16.24 31.72 -4.42
CA SER A 427 17.19 30.68 -4.07
C SER A 427 16.52 29.67 -3.14
N ARG A 428 16.91 28.41 -3.28
CA ARG A 428 16.52 27.32 -2.39
C ARG A 428 16.76 27.66 -0.91
N SER A 429 17.93 28.20 -0.60
CA SER A 429 18.29 28.61 0.77
C SER A 429 17.35 29.67 1.35
N SER A 430 16.84 30.59 0.52
CA SER A 430 15.86 31.58 0.95
C SER A 430 14.51 30.94 1.26
N LEU A 431 14.05 30.00 0.44
CA LEU A 431 12.81 29.25 0.69
C LEU A 431 12.89 28.42 1.98
N GLU A 432 13.97 27.67 2.17
CA GLU A 432 14.19 26.87 3.38
C GLU A 432 14.28 27.74 4.64
N SER A 433 14.81 28.96 4.54
CA SER A 433 14.86 29.89 5.67
C SER A 433 13.48 30.43 6.07
N MET A 434 12.52 30.48 5.14
CA MET A 434 11.14 30.89 5.42
C MET A 434 10.39 29.82 6.21
N VAL A 435 10.62 28.54 5.91
CA VAL A 435 10.12 27.40 6.71
C VAL A 435 10.53 27.53 8.16
N LYS A 436 11.83 27.72 8.40
CA LYS A 436 12.41 27.77 9.75
C LYS A 436 11.89 28.94 10.58
N ARG A 437 11.43 30.02 9.95
CA ARG A 437 10.84 31.19 10.62
C ARG A 437 9.34 31.08 10.87
N ALA A 438 8.64 30.19 10.16
CA ALA A 438 7.20 29.97 10.31
C ALA A 438 6.84 28.93 11.39
N ALA A 439 7.81 28.12 11.84
CA ALA A 439 7.64 27.26 13.00
C ALA A 439 7.54 28.13 14.28
N PRO A 440 6.48 28.01 15.10
CA PRO A 440 6.42 28.72 16.37
C PRO A 440 7.56 28.23 17.27
N GLU A 441 8.45 29.12 17.68
CA GLU A 441 9.41 28.81 18.74
C GLU A 441 8.62 28.42 20.00
N PRO A 442 8.98 27.31 20.68
CA PRO A 442 8.46 27.07 22.01
C PRO A 442 8.80 28.29 22.88
N PRO A 443 7.87 28.81 23.69
CA PRO A 443 8.11 30.01 24.47
C PRO A 443 9.36 29.81 25.32
N SER A 444 10.42 30.55 25.00
CA SER A 444 11.68 30.51 25.72
C SER A 444 11.44 31.00 27.14
N THR A 445 11.44 30.07 28.10
CA THR A 445 11.47 30.37 29.53
C THR A 445 12.85 30.91 29.90
N SER A 446 13.09 32.20 29.70
CA SER A 446 14.10 32.94 30.46
C SER A 446 13.89 34.44 30.32
N GLY A 447 13.16 34.99 31.29
CA GLY A 447 13.04 36.42 31.56
C GLY A 447 12.98 36.66 33.05
N HIS A 448 13.99 36.18 33.81
CA HIS A 448 14.24 36.66 35.16
C HIS A 448 14.70 38.12 35.09
N SER A 449 13.75 39.05 35.01
CA SER A 449 13.97 40.42 35.47
C SER A 449 13.67 40.47 36.96
N GLN A 450 14.72 40.63 37.75
CA GLN A 450 14.65 40.97 39.16
C GLN A 450 13.82 42.24 39.34
N VAL A 451 12.60 42.11 39.86
CA VAL A 451 11.87 43.23 40.45
C VAL A 451 12.09 43.16 41.96
N ARG A 452 12.85 44.14 42.44
CA ARG A 452 13.19 44.39 43.84
C ARG A 452 11.90 44.73 44.61
N ALA A 453 11.69 44.05 45.74
CA ALA A 453 10.54 44.23 46.62
C ALA A 453 10.44 45.67 47.18
N PRO A 454 9.23 46.28 47.26
CA PRO A 454 9.03 47.53 47.97
C PRO A 454 8.86 47.28 49.47
N GLN A 455 9.67 47.98 50.27
CA GLN A 455 9.58 48.04 51.72
C GLN A 455 8.32 48.78 52.18
N LYS A 456 7.72 48.27 53.27
CA LYS A 456 6.63 48.90 54.01
C LYS A 456 7.15 50.09 54.80
N GLU A 457 6.44 51.22 54.73
CA GLU A 457 6.44 52.27 55.75
C GLU A 457 4.99 52.72 56.03
N PRO A 458 4.72 53.28 57.23
CA PRO A 458 3.46 53.10 57.94
C PRO A 458 2.42 54.20 57.72
N ALA A 459 1.21 53.85 58.15
CA ALA A 459 -0.03 54.63 58.09
C ALA A 459 0.07 56.05 58.65
N ASN A 460 -0.66 56.98 58.01
CA ASN A 460 -1.26 58.10 58.74
C ASN A 460 -2.57 58.58 58.07
N ASP A 461 -3.63 58.46 58.86
CA ASP A 461 -4.77 59.35 59.08
C ASP A 461 -5.47 60.15 57.96
N ARG A 462 -6.81 60.02 58.03
CA ARG A 462 -7.87 61.04 57.87
C ARG A 462 -8.54 61.25 56.50
N ALA A 463 -9.72 60.62 56.44
CA ALA A 463 -11.03 61.27 56.49
C ALA A 463 -11.75 61.69 55.19
N ASN A 464 -13.07 61.41 55.26
CA ASN A 464 -14.21 62.04 54.60
C ASN A 464 -14.53 61.62 53.14
N VAL A 465 -15.78 61.35 52.74
CA VAL A 465 -17.10 61.40 53.40
C VAL A 465 -18.17 60.80 52.47
N HIS A 466 -19.13 60.06 53.07
CA HIS A 466 -20.56 59.88 52.71
C HIS A 466 -20.93 59.15 51.39
N HIS A 467 -22.00 58.34 51.30
CA HIS A 467 -23.18 58.15 52.15
C HIS A 467 -23.76 56.72 51.91
N LYS A 468 -24.23 56.09 53.00
CA LYS A 468 -25.23 55.00 53.08
C LYS A 468 -26.65 55.65 53.13
N PRO A 469 -27.83 54.96 53.08
CA PRO A 469 -28.05 53.61 53.61
C PRO A 469 -29.07 52.68 52.87
N THR A 470 -29.00 51.43 53.32
CA THR A 470 -29.92 50.27 53.32
C THR A 470 -31.27 50.53 54.07
N PRO A 471 -32.12 49.53 54.44
CA PRO A 471 -32.62 48.27 53.82
C PRO A 471 -34.17 48.07 53.95
N SER A 472 -34.65 46.89 53.54
CA SER A 472 -35.59 46.00 54.29
C SER A 472 -37.01 45.69 53.75
N THR A 473 -37.19 44.36 53.64
CA THR A 473 -38.34 43.44 53.63
C THR A 473 -39.71 43.83 54.23
N SER A 474 -40.79 43.43 53.55
CA SER A 474 -41.99 42.77 54.12
C SER A 474 -42.90 42.18 53.01
N ALA A 475 -43.58 41.06 53.31
CA ALA A 475 -44.49 40.25 52.45
C ALA A 475 -45.98 40.44 52.88
N PRO A 476 -47.01 39.64 52.47
CA PRO A 476 -47.36 38.92 51.23
C PRO A 476 -48.84 39.14 50.76
N SER A 477 -49.33 38.27 49.83
CA SER A 477 -50.71 38.01 49.34
C SER A 477 -51.14 38.81 48.09
N THR A 478 -51.63 38.24 46.98
CA THR A 478 -52.71 37.23 46.80
C THR A 478 -52.60 36.53 45.42
N SER A 479 -53.26 35.37 45.32
CA SER A 479 -53.38 34.44 44.19
C SER A 479 -54.35 34.88 43.08
N LEU A 480 -54.05 34.62 41.80
CA LEU A 480 -54.74 33.64 40.93
C LEU A 480 -54.36 33.81 39.44
N SER A 481 -54.22 32.64 38.79
CA SER A 481 -54.38 32.33 37.35
C SER A 481 -53.48 33.01 36.32
N SER A 482 -52.57 32.23 35.73
CA SER A 482 -52.67 31.60 34.40
C SER A 482 -51.35 31.64 33.61
N ASP A 483 -50.96 30.45 33.15
CA ASP A 483 -49.96 30.07 32.12
C ASP A 483 -48.54 30.68 32.15
N PRO A 484 -47.49 29.85 32.35
CA PRO A 484 -46.12 30.26 32.11
C PRO A 484 -45.65 29.89 30.69
N SER A 485 -45.13 30.91 30.01
CA SER A 485 -44.16 30.76 28.92
C SER A 485 -42.80 31.27 29.41
N LEU A 486 -41.74 30.63 28.88
CA LEU A 486 -40.30 30.97 28.91
C LEU A 486 -39.40 30.38 30.03
N GLN A 487 -38.40 29.58 29.56
CA GLN A 487 -36.94 29.67 29.83
C GLN A 487 -36.48 29.83 31.30
N SER A 488 -35.52 29.12 31.90
CA SER A 488 -34.28 28.48 31.41
C SER A 488 -33.56 27.78 32.59
N SER A 489 -32.71 26.78 32.30
CA SER A 489 -31.37 26.51 32.89
C SER A 489 -30.96 25.09 32.49
N HIS A 490 -30.12 24.96 31.45
CA HIS A 490 -28.67 24.80 31.60
C HIS A 490 -28.27 23.52 32.35
N GLU A 491 -28.12 22.44 31.57
CA GLU A 491 -26.88 21.65 31.52
C GLU A 491 -26.87 20.96 30.14
N TYR A 492 -26.15 21.58 29.20
CA TYR A 492 -25.85 21.03 27.87
C TYR A 492 -24.35 20.77 27.83
N ASP A 493 -23.96 19.50 27.65
CA ASP A 493 -22.69 19.14 27.05
C ASP A 493 -22.88 18.99 25.54
N ALA A 494 -22.01 19.67 24.81
CA ALA A 494 -22.02 19.84 23.37
C ALA A 494 -21.48 18.61 22.64
N ASP A 495 -22.07 18.28 21.49
CA ASP A 495 -21.34 18.05 20.22
C ASP A 495 -22.30 17.52 19.15
N LEU A 496 -22.78 18.43 18.30
CA LEU A 496 -23.20 18.20 16.90
C LEU A 496 -23.87 19.46 16.35
N GLN A 497 -23.12 20.28 15.60
CA GLN A 497 -23.43 20.65 14.21
C GLN A 497 -22.64 21.88 13.76
N GLY A 498 -21.99 21.73 12.62
CA GLY A 498 -21.65 22.83 11.74
C GLY A 498 -21.44 22.25 10.35
N TYR A 499 -22.42 22.44 9.46
CA TYR A 499 -22.27 22.71 8.01
C TYR A 499 -23.64 22.60 7.34
N ALA A 500 -24.44 23.65 7.47
CA ALA A 500 -25.44 24.05 6.49
C ALA A 500 -25.67 25.55 6.65
N ASP A 501 -24.97 26.35 5.85
CA ASP A 501 -25.39 27.71 5.47
C ASP A 501 -24.60 28.13 4.23
N MET A 502 -25.25 28.08 3.06
CA MET A 502 -25.10 29.10 2.02
C MET A 502 -26.17 28.88 0.93
N GLN A 503 -27.35 29.46 1.15
CA GLN A 503 -28.21 29.93 0.08
C GLN A 503 -28.50 31.41 0.33
N GLY A 504 -28.01 32.26 -0.56
CA GLY A 504 -28.26 33.69 -0.49
C GLY A 504 -27.48 34.42 -1.57
N TYR A 505 -27.83 34.20 -2.84
CA TYR A 505 -27.75 35.19 -3.93
C TYR A 505 -28.61 34.69 -5.10
N ALA A 506 -29.87 35.08 -5.08
CA ALA A 506 -30.65 35.31 -6.29
C ALA A 506 -30.55 36.81 -6.57
N ASP A 507 -29.95 37.18 -7.69
CA ASP A 507 -30.36 38.28 -8.57
C ASP A 507 -29.22 38.63 -9.54
N LEU A 508 -29.55 38.54 -10.83
CA LEU A 508 -28.94 39.10 -12.04
C LEU A 508 -28.96 38.09 -13.21
N GLN A 509 -30.16 37.65 -13.57
CA GLN A 509 -30.49 37.36 -14.98
C GLN A 509 -31.05 38.65 -15.59
N ASN A 510 -30.27 39.32 -16.43
CA ASN A 510 -30.74 40.16 -17.53
C ASN A 510 -29.55 40.78 -18.25
N TYR A 511 -29.15 40.20 -19.38
CA TYR A 511 -28.61 40.91 -20.55
C TYR A 511 -28.66 39.94 -21.74
N ALA A 512 -29.87 39.77 -22.29
CA ALA A 512 -30.06 39.44 -23.68
C ALA A 512 -30.68 40.70 -24.30
N ASP A 513 -29.90 41.41 -25.12
CA ASP A 513 -30.35 42.23 -26.26
C ASP A 513 -29.19 43.11 -26.71
N ARG A 514 -28.66 42.84 -27.91
CA ARG A 514 -28.41 43.81 -29.00
C ARG A 514 -27.76 43.13 -30.23
N PRO A 515 -27.88 43.74 -31.43
CA PRO A 515 -28.39 43.02 -32.60
C PRO A 515 -27.37 42.79 -33.72
N ASN A 516 -27.78 41.86 -34.58
CA ASN A 516 -27.57 41.72 -36.02
C ASN A 516 -26.60 42.69 -36.72
N TYR A 517 -25.61 42.13 -37.43
CA TYR A 517 -25.09 42.68 -38.67
C TYR A 517 -24.97 41.57 -39.71
N ASP A 518 -25.85 41.65 -40.70
CA ASP A 518 -25.77 40.96 -41.98
C ASP A 518 -24.52 41.42 -42.75
N LEU A 519 -23.86 40.49 -43.43
CA LEU A 519 -23.22 40.74 -44.72
C LEU A 519 -23.27 39.44 -45.54
N GLU A 520 -24.12 39.48 -46.57
CA GLU A 520 -24.24 38.51 -47.65
C GLU A 520 -23.02 38.53 -48.58
N THR A 521 -22.62 37.36 -49.10
CA THR A 521 -22.72 36.96 -50.54
C THR A 521 -21.60 36.01 -51.01
N GLY A 522 -22.03 34.99 -51.77
CA GLY A 522 -21.23 34.23 -52.75
C GLY A 522 -20.68 32.90 -52.23
N GLY A 523 -21.11 31.69 -52.62
CA GLY A 523 -21.82 31.27 -53.83
C GLY A 523 -21.03 30.14 -54.50
N TYR A 524 -21.72 29.04 -54.84
CA TYR A 524 -21.38 27.87 -55.69
C TYR A 524 -21.36 26.49 -54.99
N GLY A 525 -22.52 25.83 -55.02
CA GLY A 525 -22.60 24.41 -55.41
C GLY A 525 -22.79 24.30 -56.95
N PRO A 526 -22.94 23.11 -57.58
CA PRO A 526 -23.88 22.07 -57.12
C PRO A 526 -23.51 20.57 -57.40
N ASN A 527 -23.89 19.70 -56.46
CA ASN A 527 -24.92 18.63 -56.61
C ASN A 527 -24.76 17.46 -57.63
N VAL A 528 -25.24 16.26 -57.20
CA VAL A 528 -26.02 15.24 -57.96
C VAL A 528 -25.42 13.81 -58.22
N GLN A 529 -26.09 12.81 -57.59
CA GLN A 529 -26.54 11.47 -58.05
C GLN A 529 -25.73 10.15 -57.92
N SER A 530 -26.58 9.11 -57.89
CA SER A 530 -26.56 7.74 -57.39
C SER A 530 -26.55 6.64 -58.49
N HIS A 531 -25.85 5.52 -58.22
CA HIS A 531 -26.06 4.09 -58.63
C HIS A 531 -26.11 3.69 -60.14
N PRO A 532 -25.98 2.38 -60.55
CA PRO A 532 -25.60 1.10 -59.89
C PRO A 532 -24.61 0.19 -60.70
N SER A 533 -24.52 -1.11 -60.31
CA SER A 533 -24.04 -2.34 -61.03
C SER A 533 -22.57 -2.76 -60.85
N ASP A 534 -22.15 -4.02 -60.70
CA ASP A 534 -22.74 -5.31 -60.29
C ASP A 534 -21.60 -6.37 -60.21
N VAL A 535 -21.75 -7.42 -59.38
CA VAL A 535 -21.19 -8.80 -59.56
C VAL A 535 -19.65 -8.96 -59.37
N ARG A 536 -19.08 -9.82 -58.49
CA ARG A 536 -19.27 -11.26 -58.21
C ARG A 536 -18.42 -11.59 -56.95
N GLY A 537 -18.96 -12.17 -55.88
CA GLY A 537 -18.94 -13.63 -55.63
C GLY A 537 -18.28 -13.90 -54.26
N THR A 538 -19.06 -13.96 -53.17
CA THR A 538 -19.45 -15.19 -52.43
C THR A 538 -18.30 -15.97 -51.76
N LEU A 539 -18.26 -15.82 -50.43
CA LEU A 539 -17.94 -16.78 -49.34
C LEU A 539 -18.55 -18.20 -49.59
N PRO A 540 -18.31 -19.29 -48.81
CA PRO A 540 -18.09 -19.27 -47.35
C PRO A 540 -17.33 -20.44 -46.65
N GLU A 541 -17.19 -20.28 -45.33
CA GLU A 541 -17.40 -21.24 -44.21
C GLU A 541 -16.53 -22.51 -43.99
N ALA A 542 -15.94 -22.51 -42.78
CA ALA A 542 -16.06 -23.49 -41.67
C ALA A 542 -15.81 -25.01 -41.89
N TYR A 543 -15.05 -25.64 -40.97
CA TYR A 543 -15.37 -26.88 -40.21
C TYR A 543 -14.15 -27.45 -39.43
N PRO A 544 -14.28 -28.48 -38.54
CA PRO A 544 -13.61 -28.53 -37.23
C PRO A 544 -12.80 -29.84 -36.94
N TYR A 545 -12.25 -29.90 -35.71
CA TYR A 545 -11.90 -31.02 -34.80
C TYR A 545 -11.42 -32.44 -35.28
N GLU A 546 -10.28 -32.85 -34.67
CA GLU A 546 -9.95 -34.15 -34.01
C GLU A 546 -9.07 -35.29 -34.62
N ARG A 547 -8.05 -35.64 -33.80
CA ARG A 547 -7.42 -36.94 -33.41
C ARG A 547 -6.46 -37.80 -34.28
N GLU A 548 -5.33 -38.08 -33.61
CA GLU A 548 -4.60 -39.36 -33.37
C GLU A 548 -3.50 -39.92 -34.32
N ARG A 549 -2.30 -40.05 -33.70
CA ARG A 549 -1.34 -41.18 -33.64
C ARG A 549 -0.10 -41.30 -34.55
N ASP A 550 1.03 -41.40 -33.82
CA ASP A 550 2.14 -42.37 -33.88
C ASP A 550 3.33 -42.21 -34.86
N SER A 551 4.52 -42.27 -34.22
CA SER A 551 5.78 -42.92 -34.64
C SER A 551 6.99 -42.03 -35.00
N ALA A 552 8.04 -42.17 -34.17
CA ALA A 552 9.44 -41.74 -34.35
C ALA A 552 10.14 -42.49 -35.52
N PRO A 553 11.46 -42.34 -35.85
CA PRO A 553 12.56 -41.64 -35.14
C PRO A 553 13.59 -40.84 -36.01
N ALA A 554 14.55 -40.18 -35.33
CA ALA A 554 15.80 -39.58 -35.83
C ALA A 554 16.82 -40.68 -36.30
N PRO A 555 18.05 -40.43 -36.88
CA PRO A 555 19.05 -39.39 -36.53
C PRO A 555 20.02 -38.88 -37.66
N ARG A 556 20.92 -37.90 -37.36
CA ARG A 556 22.41 -38.00 -37.44
C ARG A 556 23.18 -36.65 -37.51
N ARG A 557 24.34 -36.67 -36.86
CA ARG A 557 25.42 -35.66 -36.70
C ARG A 557 26.27 -35.46 -37.97
N HIS A 558 26.97 -34.33 -38.09
CA HIS A 558 28.40 -34.30 -38.50
C HIS A 558 29.14 -33.01 -38.10
N SER A 559 30.35 -33.22 -37.58
CA SER A 559 31.41 -32.27 -37.21
C SER A 559 32.36 -31.97 -38.38
N LYS A 560 33.01 -30.79 -38.40
CA LYS A 560 34.31 -30.60 -39.08
C LYS A 560 35.25 -29.63 -38.34
N GLN A 561 36.51 -30.03 -38.28
CA GLN A 561 37.71 -29.39 -37.73
C GLN A 561 38.54 -28.65 -38.81
N ASN A 562 39.58 -27.95 -38.33
CA ASN A 562 40.83 -27.46 -38.97
C ASN A 562 40.75 -26.03 -39.55
N ARG A 563 41.79 -25.17 -39.50
CA ARG A 563 43.25 -25.40 -39.43
C ARG A 563 44.02 -24.11 -39.05
N PHE A 564 45.21 -24.30 -38.49
CA PHE A 564 46.29 -23.33 -38.21
C PHE A 564 46.95 -22.76 -39.49
N GLU A 565 47.46 -21.52 -39.43
CA GLU A 565 48.64 -21.06 -40.17
C GLU A 565 49.36 -19.90 -39.45
N ASP A 566 50.68 -19.83 -39.65
CA ASP A 566 51.72 -19.23 -38.81
C ASP A 566 52.57 -18.25 -39.66
N ARG A 567 53.06 -17.11 -39.12
CA ARG A 567 54.29 -16.39 -39.56
C ARG A 567 54.62 -15.12 -38.74
N ARG A 568 55.78 -15.20 -38.04
CA ARG A 568 56.97 -14.28 -37.95
C ARG A 568 56.74 -12.76 -38.19
N GLY A 569 57.27 -11.80 -37.43
CA GLY A 569 58.23 -11.74 -36.32
C GLY A 569 58.88 -10.33 -36.28
N GLU A 570 59.38 -9.86 -35.14
CA GLU A 570 60.53 -8.92 -35.03
C GLU A 570 60.91 -8.64 -33.56
N ARG A 571 62.22 -8.52 -33.31
CA ARG A 571 62.90 -8.45 -31.99
C ARG A 571 63.41 -7.02 -31.72
N GLN A 572 63.34 -6.57 -30.46
CA GLN A 572 64.31 -5.69 -29.75
C GLN A 572 63.95 -5.69 -28.24
N GLY A 573 64.66 -6.40 -27.34
CA GLY A 573 65.69 -5.91 -26.39
C GLY A 573 65.14 -4.87 -25.39
N LYS A 574 65.14 -4.96 -24.05
CA LYS A 574 66.08 -5.50 -23.03
C LYS A 574 65.39 -5.49 -21.62
N TYR A 575 65.74 -6.47 -20.79
CA TYR A 575 65.65 -6.61 -19.30
C TYR A 575 64.45 -6.04 -18.50
N ASP A 576 63.66 -6.90 -17.83
CA ASP A 576 63.64 -6.97 -16.35
C ASP A 576 62.92 -8.22 -15.79
N ARG A 577 63.28 -8.60 -14.55
CA ARG A 577 62.97 -9.85 -13.84
C ARG A 577 61.45 -10.11 -13.66
N ARG A 578 60.95 -11.28 -14.08
CA ARG A 578 59.57 -11.75 -13.83
C ARG A 578 59.57 -13.00 -12.94
N TRP A 579 58.88 -12.90 -11.80
CA TRP A 579 58.53 -13.96 -10.86
C TRP A 579 57.66 -15.05 -11.53
N PRO A 580 57.61 -16.30 -11.02
CA PRO A 580 56.94 -17.41 -11.68
C PRO A 580 55.41 -17.25 -11.67
N ASP A 581 54.79 -17.60 -12.79
CA ASP A 581 53.34 -17.52 -13.03
C ASP A 581 52.53 -18.30 -12.00
N LYS A 582 51.58 -17.62 -11.35
CA LYS A 582 50.45 -18.27 -10.68
C LYS A 582 49.47 -18.74 -11.75
N ALA A 583 49.08 -20.01 -11.65
CA ALA A 583 48.08 -20.65 -12.50
C ALA A 583 46.83 -19.77 -12.69
N THR A 584 46.44 -19.54 -13.94
CA THR A 584 45.21 -18.85 -14.33
C THR A 584 44.00 -19.77 -14.11
N ALA A 585 43.07 -19.34 -13.25
CA ALA A 585 41.77 -19.97 -13.08
C ALA A 585 40.87 -19.73 -14.32
N PRO A 586 39.89 -20.60 -14.61
CA PRO A 586 39.07 -20.51 -15.81
C PRO A 586 38.10 -19.30 -15.75
N ALA A 587 37.98 -18.58 -16.88
CA ALA A 587 37.12 -17.42 -17.04
C ALA A 587 35.63 -17.82 -17.10
N GLY A 588 34.77 -17.18 -16.28
CA GLY A 588 33.32 -17.16 -16.49
C GLY A 588 32.40 -17.41 -15.29
N ALA A 589 32.90 -17.73 -14.10
CA ALA A 589 32.06 -17.72 -12.89
C ALA A 589 31.98 -16.30 -12.30
N PRO A 590 30.81 -15.80 -11.87
CA PRO A 590 30.74 -14.54 -11.15
C PRO A 590 31.62 -14.65 -9.91
N VAL A 591 32.58 -13.72 -9.78
CA VAL A 591 33.42 -13.62 -8.59
C VAL A 591 32.50 -13.13 -7.47
N VAL A 592 32.07 -14.05 -6.61
CA VAL A 592 31.31 -13.71 -5.40
C VAL A 592 32.18 -12.76 -4.57
N SER A 593 31.64 -11.60 -4.20
CA SER A 593 32.38 -10.65 -3.38
C SER A 593 32.75 -11.28 -2.04
N LEU A 594 33.83 -10.80 -1.40
CA LEU A 594 34.20 -11.32 -0.07
C LEU A 594 33.06 -11.11 0.94
N VAL A 595 32.33 -10.01 0.84
CA VAL A 595 31.15 -9.71 1.67
C VAL A 595 30.07 -10.79 1.46
N ASP A 596 29.68 -11.07 0.22
CA ASP A 596 28.65 -12.07 -0.10
C ASP A 596 29.08 -13.48 0.28
N ALA A 597 30.38 -13.80 0.13
CA ALA A 597 30.94 -15.08 0.57
C ALA A 597 30.88 -15.21 2.09
N THR A 598 31.10 -14.12 2.82
CA THR A 598 30.99 -14.07 4.29
C THR A 598 29.53 -14.23 4.73
N ILE A 599 28.59 -13.49 4.12
CA ILE A 599 27.15 -13.63 4.37
C ILE A 599 26.69 -15.08 4.11
N ARG A 600 27.12 -15.67 3.01
CA ARG A 600 26.77 -17.05 2.66
C ARG A 600 27.33 -18.06 3.66
N SER A 601 28.51 -17.82 4.19
CA SER A 601 29.13 -18.65 5.23
C SER A 601 28.37 -18.53 6.57
N LEU A 602 27.93 -17.32 6.93
CA LEU A 602 27.06 -17.09 8.09
C LEU A 602 25.72 -17.80 7.95
N LEU A 603 25.09 -17.74 6.78
CA LEU A 603 23.85 -18.50 6.52
C LEU A 603 24.06 -20.00 6.69
N GLN A 604 25.21 -20.54 6.28
CA GLN A 604 25.49 -21.97 6.41
C GLN A 604 25.77 -22.38 7.87
N ARG A 605 26.37 -21.49 8.68
CA ARG A 605 26.76 -21.76 10.07
C ARG A 605 26.42 -20.57 10.99
N PRO A 606 25.14 -20.28 11.26
CA PRO A 606 24.73 -19.09 12.01
C PRO A 606 25.35 -19.02 13.41
N ASN A 607 25.42 -20.16 14.09
CA ASN A 607 25.94 -20.29 15.45
C ASN A 607 27.40 -19.83 15.63
N GLN A 608 28.20 -19.81 14.56
CA GLN A 608 29.59 -19.38 14.64
C GLN A 608 29.72 -17.88 14.90
N ALA A 609 28.70 -17.07 14.61
CA ALA A 609 28.74 -15.63 14.79
C ALA A 609 28.97 -15.20 16.26
N ALA A 610 28.48 -15.97 17.22
CA ALA A 610 28.58 -15.67 18.64
C ALA A 610 30.03 -15.69 19.18
N GLU A 611 30.93 -16.40 18.48
CA GLU A 611 32.34 -16.52 18.85
C GLU A 611 33.24 -15.55 18.08
N LEU A 612 32.69 -14.76 17.15
CA LEU A 612 33.45 -13.85 16.30
C LEU A 612 33.75 -12.52 17.01
N VAL A 613 34.98 -12.05 16.85
CA VAL A 613 35.35 -10.67 17.16
C VAL A 613 35.19 -9.86 15.88
N VAL A 614 34.23 -8.93 15.85
CA VAL A 614 33.97 -8.06 14.69
C VAL A 614 34.73 -6.73 14.86
N PRO A 615 35.70 -6.41 13.98
CA PRO A 615 36.37 -5.11 14.01
C PRO A 615 35.40 -3.96 13.71
N SER A 616 35.40 -2.93 14.56
CA SER A 616 34.53 -1.76 14.42
C SER A 616 34.76 -0.97 13.13
N GLU A 617 35.95 -1.07 12.56
CA GLU A 617 36.36 -0.36 11.37
C GLU A 617 35.63 -0.87 10.12
N ILE A 618 35.12 -2.11 10.12
CA ILE A 618 34.39 -2.68 8.98
C ILE A 618 33.11 -1.88 8.65
N HIS A 619 32.56 -1.12 9.60
CA HIS A 619 31.42 -0.21 9.36
C HIS A 619 31.69 0.85 8.29
N GLU A 620 32.95 1.22 8.06
CA GLU A 620 33.36 2.23 7.08
C GLU A 620 33.77 1.63 5.72
N LEU A 621 33.70 0.31 5.58
CA LEU A 621 34.07 -0.38 4.36
C LEU A 621 33.10 -0.03 3.22
N SER A 622 33.62 0.56 2.15
CA SER A 622 32.84 0.95 0.97
C SER A 622 32.68 -0.24 0.02
N GLN A 623 31.88 -1.22 0.45
CA GLN A 623 31.52 -2.39 -0.36
C GLN A 623 30.00 -2.61 -0.33
N PRO A 624 29.41 -3.11 -1.43
CA PRO A 624 28.00 -3.50 -1.44
C PRO A 624 27.68 -4.52 -0.33
N HIS A 625 26.49 -4.43 0.25
CA HIS A 625 25.94 -5.36 1.26
C HIS A 625 26.72 -5.46 2.59
N VAL A 626 27.68 -4.58 2.87
CA VAL A 626 28.36 -4.52 4.19
C VAL A 626 27.35 -4.22 5.31
N GLY A 627 26.37 -3.35 5.06
CA GLY A 627 25.29 -3.08 5.99
C GLY A 627 24.52 -4.35 6.39
N LEU A 628 24.12 -5.17 5.40
CA LEU A 628 23.46 -6.45 5.62
C LEU A 628 24.34 -7.44 6.40
N LEU A 629 25.63 -7.55 6.06
CA LEU A 629 26.58 -8.39 6.80
C LEU A 629 26.63 -8.01 8.29
N LEU A 630 26.74 -6.72 8.59
CA LEU A 630 26.83 -6.22 9.97
C LEU A 630 25.53 -6.45 10.74
N GLN A 631 24.38 -6.19 10.12
CA GLN A 631 23.08 -6.49 10.72
C GLN A 631 22.89 -7.98 11.02
N LEU A 632 23.36 -8.87 10.12
CA LEU A 632 23.32 -10.32 10.35
C LEU A 632 24.22 -10.73 11.52
N LEU A 633 25.45 -10.19 11.60
CA LEU A 633 26.37 -10.48 12.69
C LEU A 633 25.81 -10.02 14.04
N GLU A 634 25.26 -8.81 14.10
CA GLU A 634 24.61 -8.28 15.30
C GLU A 634 23.44 -9.14 15.73
N TYR A 635 22.56 -9.50 14.79
CA TYR A 635 21.41 -10.35 15.07
C TYR A 635 21.81 -11.76 15.53
N LEU A 636 22.80 -12.37 14.89
CA LEU A 636 23.26 -13.71 15.24
C LEU A 636 24.08 -13.74 16.55
N ALA A 637 24.65 -12.60 16.97
CA ALA A 637 25.22 -12.48 18.30
C ALA A 637 24.15 -12.53 19.39
N GLU A 638 22.96 -11.94 19.14
CA GLU A 638 21.82 -11.98 20.07
C GLU A 638 21.03 -13.30 20.00
N TYR A 639 20.89 -13.88 18.80
CA TYR A 639 20.14 -15.11 18.54
C TYR A 639 21.00 -16.17 17.81
N PRO A 640 21.98 -16.81 18.48
CA PRO A 640 22.92 -17.73 17.83
C PRO A 640 22.27 -18.99 17.25
N GLN A 641 21.06 -19.33 17.67
CA GLN A 641 20.34 -20.53 17.23
C GLN A 641 19.37 -20.26 16.06
N ALA A 642 19.37 -19.03 15.52
CA ALA A 642 18.47 -18.66 14.42
C ALA A 642 18.69 -19.57 13.20
N SER A 643 17.61 -20.14 12.69
CA SER A 643 17.64 -20.96 11.47
C SER A 643 17.72 -20.09 10.22
N ILE A 644 18.17 -20.67 9.09
CA ILE A 644 18.15 -19.99 7.78
C ILE A 644 16.74 -19.49 7.44
N ALA A 645 15.70 -20.28 7.74
CA ALA A 645 14.32 -19.90 7.49
C ALA A 645 13.86 -18.71 8.35
N ASN A 646 14.36 -18.59 9.59
CA ASN A 646 14.14 -17.41 10.44
C ASN A 646 14.82 -16.17 9.84
N LEU A 647 16.12 -16.27 9.49
CA LEU A 647 16.86 -15.17 8.90
C LEU A 647 16.19 -14.66 7.63
N LEU A 648 15.80 -15.57 6.73
CA LEU A 648 15.11 -15.19 5.48
C LEU A 648 13.70 -14.64 5.73
N GLY A 649 13.02 -15.11 6.78
CA GLY A 649 11.72 -14.56 7.19
C GLY A 649 11.82 -13.16 7.77
N ARG A 650 12.86 -12.87 8.55
CA ARG A 650 13.07 -11.58 9.22
C ARG A 650 13.40 -10.46 8.24
N TRP A 651 14.22 -10.74 7.24
CA TRP A 651 14.53 -9.78 6.18
C TRP A 651 13.54 -9.82 5.01
N HIS A 652 12.46 -10.62 5.09
CA HIS A 652 11.48 -10.74 4.03
C HIS A 652 10.87 -9.38 3.64
N ALA A 653 10.66 -9.16 2.34
CA ALA A 653 10.12 -7.92 1.77
C ALA A 653 10.96 -6.66 2.07
N THR A 654 12.27 -6.82 2.23
CA THR A 654 13.26 -5.72 2.22
C THR A 654 14.22 -5.90 1.03
N ASP A 655 14.87 -4.82 0.60
CA ASP A 655 15.86 -4.88 -0.49
C ASP A 655 17.02 -5.82 -0.16
N ASP A 656 17.52 -5.72 1.08
CA ASP A 656 18.55 -6.63 1.62
C ASP A 656 18.08 -8.09 1.68
N GLY A 657 16.79 -8.31 1.97
CA GLY A 657 16.19 -9.64 2.00
C GLY A 657 16.15 -10.34 0.65
N ALA A 658 15.91 -9.59 -0.43
CA ALA A 658 15.95 -10.14 -1.78
C ALA A 658 17.35 -10.65 -2.15
N HIS A 659 18.39 -9.90 -1.76
CA HIS A 659 19.78 -10.33 -1.94
C HIS A 659 20.14 -11.52 -1.06
N LEU A 660 19.75 -11.49 0.23
CA LEU A 660 19.96 -12.60 1.17
C LEU A 660 19.33 -13.90 0.67
N ALA A 661 18.10 -13.81 0.16
CA ALA A 661 17.36 -14.91 -0.45
C ALA A 661 18.08 -15.48 -1.68
N ALA A 662 18.61 -14.62 -2.54
CA ALA A 662 19.37 -15.05 -3.72
C ALA A 662 20.65 -15.80 -3.32
N LEU A 663 21.40 -15.31 -2.32
CA LEU A 663 22.58 -16.00 -1.78
C LEU A 663 22.21 -17.36 -1.17
N ALA A 664 21.10 -17.42 -0.44
CA ALA A 664 20.60 -18.65 0.18
C ALA A 664 20.05 -19.67 -0.84
N ALA A 665 19.59 -19.24 -2.01
CA ALA A 665 18.99 -20.12 -3.01
C ALA A 665 20.00 -21.10 -3.63
N HIS A 666 21.25 -20.67 -3.79
CA HIS A 666 22.30 -21.51 -4.36
C HIS A 666 22.75 -22.64 -3.41
N GLU A 667 23.08 -23.82 -3.94
CA GLU A 667 23.58 -24.95 -3.14
C GLU A 667 24.89 -24.56 -2.43
N PHE A 668 24.99 -24.85 -1.13
CA PHE A 668 26.24 -24.66 -0.41
C PHE A 668 27.22 -25.76 -0.84
N ILE A 669 28.37 -25.39 -1.40
CA ILE A 669 29.41 -26.36 -1.75
C ILE A 669 30.10 -26.74 -0.45
N HIS A 670 29.90 -27.97 0.02
CA HIS A 670 30.66 -28.50 1.16
C HIS A 670 32.09 -28.77 0.72
N ALA A 671 33.03 -27.87 1.03
CA ALA A 671 34.42 -28.27 1.17
C ALA A 671 34.54 -29.02 2.50
N GLY A 672 34.67 -30.34 2.44
CA GLY A 672 34.69 -31.23 3.59
C GLY A 672 35.97 -31.18 4.43
N GLU A 673 36.45 -29.98 4.78
CA GLU A 673 37.53 -29.81 5.76
C GLU A 673 37.09 -28.87 6.89
N PRO A 674 37.37 -29.20 8.16
CA PRO A 674 37.19 -28.28 9.25
C PRO A 674 38.35 -27.27 9.23
N LEU A 675 38.26 -26.22 8.42
CA LEU A 675 39.03 -25.01 8.75
C LEU A 675 38.35 -24.39 9.97
N GLN A 676 38.93 -24.62 11.14
CA GLN A 676 38.68 -23.76 12.29
C GLN A 676 39.02 -22.33 11.85
N ASN A 677 38.05 -21.41 11.93
CA ASN A 677 38.15 -19.96 11.71
C ASN A 677 37.95 -19.37 10.28
N GLU A 678 37.29 -20.05 9.32
CA GLU A 678 37.01 -19.44 7.99
C GLU A 678 36.28 -18.08 8.04
N LEU A 679 35.30 -17.95 8.94
CA LEU A 679 34.57 -16.69 9.14
C LEU A 679 35.44 -15.60 9.79
N GLY A 680 36.30 -15.98 10.74
CA GLY A 680 37.26 -15.06 11.36
C GLY A 680 38.27 -14.54 10.32
N ASP A 681 38.79 -15.43 9.48
CA ASP A 681 39.68 -15.08 8.37
C ASP A 681 38.99 -14.16 7.35
N ALA A 682 37.71 -14.40 7.07
CA ALA A 682 36.92 -13.56 6.18
C ALA A 682 36.74 -12.15 6.75
N LEU A 683 36.38 -12.03 8.03
CA LEU A 683 36.29 -10.73 8.73
C LEU A 683 37.64 -10.02 8.78
N GLN A 684 38.73 -10.74 9.02
CA GLN A 684 40.07 -10.16 9.02
C GLN A 684 40.47 -9.63 7.64
N LYS A 685 40.12 -10.35 6.56
CA LYS A 685 40.32 -9.89 5.19
C LYS A 685 39.47 -8.66 4.87
N LEU A 686 38.22 -8.58 5.36
CA LEU A 686 37.38 -7.38 5.23
C LEU A 686 37.98 -6.20 5.99
N HIS A 687 38.55 -6.43 7.18
CA HIS A 687 39.25 -5.38 7.91
C HIS A 687 40.51 -4.90 7.18
N LEU A 688 41.30 -5.83 6.61
CA LEU A 688 42.44 -5.48 5.76
C LEU A 688 41.99 -4.64 4.55
N MET A 689 40.87 -4.99 3.90
CA MET A 689 40.31 -4.21 2.79
C MET A 689 39.93 -2.79 3.22
N GLN A 690 39.36 -2.61 4.42
CA GLN A 690 39.04 -1.27 4.93
C GLN A 690 40.31 -0.46 5.19
N VAL A 691 41.35 -1.08 5.75
CA VAL A 691 42.65 -0.40 5.99
C VAL A 691 43.29 0.01 4.66
N GLU A 692 43.21 -0.83 3.63
CA GLU A 692 43.70 -0.50 2.29
C GLU A 692 42.91 0.65 1.65
N GLN A 693 41.58 0.67 1.79
CA GLN A 693 40.74 1.77 1.32
C GLN A 693 41.09 3.09 2.01
N GLU A 694 41.32 3.07 3.33
CA GLU A 694 41.69 4.27 4.09
C GLU A 694 43.09 4.78 3.69
N LEU A 695 44.04 3.86 3.47
CA LEU A 695 45.36 4.19 2.93
C LEU A 695 45.25 4.88 1.56
N ASP A 696 44.44 4.33 0.64
CA ASP A 696 44.25 4.90 -0.69
C ASP A 696 43.58 6.29 -0.62
N ALA A 697 42.60 6.46 0.27
CA ALA A 697 41.95 7.76 0.49
C ALA A 697 42.95 8.81 0.99
N LEU A 698 43.82 8.46 1.95
CA LEU A 698 44.85 9.36 2.47
C LEU A 698 45.92 9.69 1.41
N ILE A 699 46.32 8.71 0.60
CA ILE A 699 47.27 8.93 -0.50
C ILE A 699 46.66 9.90 -1.53
N ASN A 700 45.37 9.76 -1.84
CA ASN A 700 44.68 10.59 -2.82
C ASN A 700 44.33 12.00 -2.29
N ALA A 701 44.18 12.18 -0.97
CA ALA A 701 43.76 13.44 -0.36
C ALA A 701 44.84 14.54 -0.37
N ASN A 702 46.08 14.26 -0.80
CA ASN A 702 47.18 15.21 -0.97
C ASN A 702 47.54 16.05 0.30
N ILE A 703 47.07 15.64 1.49
CA ILE A 703 47.37 16.25 2.79
C ILE A 703 48.11 15.20 3.65
N PRO A 704 49.25 15.53 4.28
CA PRO A 704 50.08 14.55 4.95
C PRO A 704 49.67 14.35 6.42
N ASP A 705 48.64 13.52 6.68
CA ASP A 705 48.50 12.91 8.02
C ASP A 705 49.51 11.76 8.17
N THR A 706 50.77 12.14 8.35
CA THR A 706 51.89 11.20 8.45
C THR A 706 51.81 10.27 9.66
N LYS A 707 51.03 10.65 10.69
CA LYS A 707 50.83 9.83 11.88
C LYS A 707 49.83 8.71 11.55
N ARG A 708 48.66 9.06 11.02
CA ARG A 708 47.63 8.09 10.63
C ARG A 708 48.13 7.13 9.54
N LEU A 709 48.91 7.64 8.59
CA LEU A 709 49.53 6.81 7.55
C LEU A 709 50.46 5.72 8.12
N ARG A 710 51.28 6.04 9.12
CA ARG A 710 52.16 5.05 9.78
C ARG A 710 51.36 4.03 10.58
N GLU A 711 50.31 4.48 11.28
CA GLU A 711 49.40 3.62 12.03
C GLU A 711 48.74 2.59 11.11
N LEU A 712 48.18 3.03 9.97
CA LEU A 712 47.53 2.14 9.00
C LEU A 712 48.51 1.19 8.31
N LEU A 713 49.72 1.63 7.97
CA LEU A 713 50.76 0.74 7.40
C LEU A 713 51.18 -0.36 8.40
N HIS A 714 51.31 -0.01 9.68
CA HIS A 714 51.60 -0.99 10.73
C HIS A 714 50.43 -1.98 10.90
N LEU A 715 49.19 -1.47 10.93
CA LEU A 715 47.99 -2.29 11.04
C LEU A 715 47.83 -3.23 9.82
N LYS A 716 48.08 -2.74 8.61
CA LYS A 716 48.13 -3.54 7.37
C LYS A 716 49.14 -4.67 7.49
N GLN A 717 50.34 -4.40 8.01
CA GLN A 717 51.36 -5.41 8.22
C GLN A 717 50.88 -6.49 9.21
N GLN A 718 50.31 -6.08 10.36
CA GLN A 718 49.77 -6.99 11.37
C GLN A 718 48.65 -7.89 10.81
N LEU A 719 47.71 -7.32 10.05
CA LEU A 719 46.61 -8.06 9.44
C LEU A 719 47.09 -8.99 8.31
N SER A 720 48.18 -8.65 7.62
CA SER A 720 48.74 -9.46 6.54
C SER A 720 49.56 -10.68 7.01
N THR A 721 50.06 -10.66 8.24
CA THR A 721 50.94 -11.71 8.80
C THR A 721 50.21 -12.93 9.38
N PHE A 722 48.88 -12.89 9.48
CA PHE A 722 48.06 -13.96 10.08
C PHE A 722 47.74 -15.14 9.15
N LYS A 723 48.48 -15.30 8.04
CA LYS A 723 48.34 -16.48 7.18
C LYS A 723 49.08 -17.68 7.79
N HIS A 724 48.42 -18.46 8.63
CA HIS A 724 48.75 -19.87 8.84
C HIS A 724 47.53 -20.70 9.19
#